data_AF-A0A8C4V091-F1
#
_entry.id   AF-A0A8C4V091-F1
#
_cell.length_a   1.000
_cell.length_b   1.000
_cell.length_c   1.000
_cell.angle_alpha   90.00
_cell.angle_beta   90.00
_cell.angle_gamma   90.00
#
_symmetry.space_group_name_H-M   'P 1'
#
loop_
_entity.id
_entity.type
_entity.pdbx_description
1 polymer ?
#
loop_
_entity_poly.entity_id
_entity_poly.type
_entity_poly.pdbx_seq_one_letter_code
_entity_poly.pdbx_strand_id
1 'polypeptide(L)'
;MVLLPFLIHTDSPEKVCVQLTHLNESVTLSATLEYQGENRSLIDDVVSEQDVFTCIPFSVSMSSLGDVAFLTVMVKGATLQFRSRKSVLVKDSESLVFVQTDKPIYKPGQTARMGWELHCSIPGSLLYCLVTLSYLQLQDPQRNRVYQWQGVELETGLKQLSFPLTSDPIQGSYKIVVQKSFSSHVEHSFSVEEYVLPKYEVLVKLPKMITIKDKELSVSVCGLYTYGKPVPGLVNVQVCRKFSHSASNCYGKEAEAVCEEFTRQADARGCVSAVVRTKIFQLQRRGYEMNIEVHGKITEDGTGIEMTGTGLCEITSIMSKISFDLLDSQYRPGIPLFGRVKLVDGTDVPIANETIMISVDGDSYKGNYTTDEQGQSWFSIDTTTFTQASLEIRADHKPELNCYDSDWITPSYEHAMRRINRFYSPSKSFLKIEPKPETLSCGSPTEIQVHYIFTPEAIGEQKKIAIYYLVMAKGDIMLANTHNLTVNPGEAYGTFQLTFPVEAAIAPLARMLVYTISPSGEVIASSADFQTESCLPNKVKLSFVPKEGLPASNTRLQLHASPRSLCALRAVDKSVLLMKPEDELSPSSVYDLLPLKEIRGYSFKDHYLEEDNVNPCVSLDNLLLNGFVYIPISPDGEGDAYDILKVSTSLSFFFVIPFWNSVSSFLTCSEGLFNELCCKLTVRKYFPETWIWDIVSVNSEGNADLDVTIPDTITEWKANAFCTSADTGFGLSPTVSLRAFQPFFVELTMPYSVVRGESFTLKATVFNYLSACIRVTVSLAESTHFLATPVEKQEEFYCVCMNGRKTVAWAVTPRSLGQVELSVSTEALQNQQPCGNAVVETPEKGRKDTVIRQLVVEVCGLLSLVAQKVVIIPCYASISEPVSLVLPETVVDGSARAYFSVLGDIMGTAMQNLHQLLQMPFGCGEQNMVLFAPNIYVLDYLNKTGQLSEEVKSKAIGYLVSGYQRQLKYKHWDGSYSTFGPRYGQVGNTWLTAFVLKSFAQARPHIFIDEKHIQDALVWLTQKQKENGCFRSSGTLLNNAMKGGVNDEITLTAYIIIALLEIPLPVTHSVVRNALFCLETAADEKENHVYTKALMAYAFSLAGKEDKRKALLGSLEKEAVKKGECSRRDISFTGKRSSLEKKMALAGGATAVGTGLCG
;
A
#
# COMPACT_ATOMS: atom_id res chain seq x y z
N MET A 1 -26.96 -2.06 33.74
CA MET A 1 -27.06 -2.42 32.30
C MET A 1 -25.88 -1.78 31.56
N VAL A 2 -25.70 -1.88 30.24
CA VAL A 2 -24.34 -1.95 29.61
C VAL A 2 -24.13 -1.05 28.37
N LEU A 3 -22.90 -0.60 28.09
CA LEU A 3 -22.38 -0.10 26.79
C LEU A 3 -21.06 -0.85 26.46
N LEU A 4 -20.93 -1.46 25.28
CA LEU A 4 -19.77 -2.31 24.90
C LEU A 4 -19.44 -2.21 23.40
N PRO A 5 -18.14 -2.15 22.99
CA PRO A 5 -17.72 -2.22 21.58
C PRO A 5 -18.13 -3.51 20.85
N PHE A 6 -18.62 -3.39 19.61
CA PHE A 6 -19.10 -4.54 18.82
C PHE A 6 -18.00 -5.57 18.43
N LEU A 7 -16.74 -5.11 18.39
CA LEU A 7 -15.54 -5.89 18.09
C LEU A 7 -14.66 -5.91 19.34
N ILE A 8 -14.31 -7.12 19.79
CA ILE A 8 -13.49 -7.37 20.98
C ILE A 8 -12.16 -7.95 20.53
N HIS A 9 -11.04 -7.30 20.88
CA HIS A 9 -9.71 -7.80 20.54
C HIS A 9 -9.16 -8.73 21.64
N THR A 10 -8.61 -9.89 21.25
CA THR A 10 -8.02 -10.83 22.21
C THR A 10 -6.73 -10.30 22.84
N ASP A 11 -6.49 -10.72 24.09
CA ASP A 11 -5.34 -10.38 24.92
C ASP A 11 -5.11 -8.86 25.14
N SER A 12 -6.18 -8.07 25.00
CA SER A 12 -6.22 -6.63 25.25
C SER A 12 -7.24 -6.24 26.34
N PRO A 13 -7.07 -5.10 27.05
CA PRO A 13 -8.04 -4.59 28.01
C PRO A 13 -9.07 -3.67 27.34
N GLU A 14 -10.21 -4.23 26.95
CA GLU A 14 -11.37 -3.52 26.41
C GLU A 14 -12.26 -2.98 27.55
N LYS A 15 -13.08 -1.94 27.32
CA LYS A 15 -13.97 -1.38 28.36
C LYS A 15 -15.45 -1.68 28.15
N VAL A 16 -16.13 -2.06 29.23
CA VAL A 16 -17.59 -2.23 29.29
C VAL A 16 -18.19 -1.22 30.28
N CYS A 17 -18.94 -0.25 29.75
CA CYS A 17 -19.50 0.86 30.51
C CYS A 17 -20.89 0.50 31.07
N VAL A 18 -20.90 0.01 32.30
CA VAL A 18 -22.12 -0.32 33.05
C VAL A 18 -22.76 0.96 33.57
N GLN A 19 -24.08 1.02 33.50
CA GLN A 19 -24.91 2.18 33.78
C GLN A 19 -26.31 1.66 34.30
N LEU A 20 -26.92 2.23 35.36
CA LEU A 20 -28.27 1.88 35.92
C LEU A 20 -29.11 3.12 36.39
N THR A 21 -30.36 3.37 35.91
CA THR A 21 -31.33 4.59 36.15
C THR A 21 -32.48 3.86 37.02
N HIS A 22 -33.01 4.55 38.05
CA HIS A 22 -34.32 4.43 38.74
C HIS A 22 -34.51 3.08 39.43
N LEU A 23 -33.46 2.62 40.11
CA LEU A 23 -33.49 1.40 40.90
C LEU A 23 -34.27 1.61 42.21
N ASN A 24 -35.43 0.95 42.31
CA ASN A 24 -36.22 0.85 43.54
C ASN A 24 -35.81 -0.37 44.40
N GLU A 25 -34.92 -1.24 43.90
CA GLU A 25 -34.39 -2.42 44.58
C GLU A 25 -32.93 -2.66 44.21
N SER A 26 -32.19 -3.36 45.07
CA SER A 26 -30.81 -3.77 44.78
C SER A 26 -30.77 -4.85 43.70
N VAL A 27 -29.90 -4.69 42.70
CA VAL A 27 -29.78 -5.64 41.57
C VAL A 27 -28.35 -6.19 41.43
N THR A 28 -28.24 -7.46 41.07
CA THR A 28 -26.99 -8.09 40.58
C THR A 28 -26.93 -7.99 39.05
N LEU A 29 -25.77 -7.59 38.52
CA LEU A 29 -25.51 -7.55 37.09
C LEU A 29 -24.35 -8.49 36.72
N SER A 30 -24.60 -9.37 35.77
CA SER A 30 -23.60 -10.25 35.16
C SER A 30 -23.64 -10.17 33.64
N ALA A 31 -22.48 -10.33 33.02
CA ALA A 31 -22.31 -10.38 31.57
C ALA A 31 -21.45 -11.59 31.22
N THR A 32 -21.94 -12.43 30.30
CA THR A 32 -21.32 -13.71 29.93
C THR A 32 -21.19 -13.80 28.41
N LEU A 33 -19.97 -14.10 27.95
CA LEU A 33 -19.66 -14.40 26.56
C LEU A 33 -19.87 -15.91 26.32
N GLU A 34 -20.83 -16.25 25.46
CA GLU A 34 -21.14 -17.61 25.03
C GLU A 34 -20.40 -17.88 23.69
N TYR A 35 -19.52 -18.89 23.65
CA TYR A 35 -18.71 -19.23 22.47
C TYR A 35 -18.60 -20.74 22.27
N GLN A 36 -19.02 -21.26 21.11
CA GLN A 36 -19.00 -22.68 20.71
C GLN A 36 -19.57 -23.71 21.73
N GLY A 37 -20.23 -23.25 22.81
CA GLY A 37 -20.76 -24.09 23.91
C GLY A 37 -20.11 -23.83 25.27
N GLU A 38 -19.01 -23.07 25.33
CA GLU A 38 -18.41 -22.58 26.56
C GLU A 38 -18.98 -21.20 26.95
N ASN A 39 -19.10 -20.95 28.26
CA ASN A 39 -19.57 -19.69 28.82
C ASN A 39 -18.46 -19.07 29.68
N ARG A 40 -18.01 -17.85 29.36
CA ARG A 40 -17.01 -17.10 30.11
C ARG A 40 -17.64 -15.82 30.67
N SER A 41 -17.53 -15.58 31.98
CA SER A 41 -17.95 -14.29 32.53
C SER A 41 -16.99 -13.18 32.13
N LEU A 42 -17.56 -11.99 31.85
CA LEU A 42 -16.86 -10.72 31.65
C LEU A 42 -17.11 -9.77 32.84
N ILE A 43 -18.24 -9.95 33.54
CA ILE A 43 -18.60 -9.26 34.78
C ILE A 43 -19.20 -10.30 35.72
N ASP A 44 -18.56 -10.50 36.88
CA ASP A 44 -19.01 -11.42 37.93
C ASP A 44 -19.95 -10.70 38.93
N ASP A 45 -21.26 -10.89 38.75
CA ASP A 45 -22.38 -10.52 39.67
C ASP A 45 -22.17 -9.27 40.54
N VAL A 46 -21.93 -8.11 39.91
CA VAL A 46 -21.78 -6.82 40.62
C VAL A 46 -23.13 -6.39 41.21
N VAL A 47 -23.15 -6.13 42.51
CA VAL A 47 -24.33 -5.63 43.26
C VAL A 47 -24.39 -4.10 43.19
N SER A 48 -25.54 -3.53 42.86
CA SER A 48 -25.81 -2.09 42.94
C SER A 48 -26.99 -1.81 43.87
N GLU A 49 -26.79 -0.92 44.85
CA GLU A 49 -27.84 -0.47 45.81
C GLU A 49 -28.51 0.85 45.40
N GLN A 50 -27.92 1.58 44.47
CA GLN A 50 -28.43 2.83 43.88
C GLN A 50 -28.12 2.84 42.38
N ASP A 51 -28.55 3.89 41.69
CA ASP A 51 -28.18 4.19 40.30
C ASP A 51 -26.63 4.33 40.18
N VAL A 52 -25.97 3.68 39.19
CA VAL A 52 -24.49 3.54 39.09
C VAL A 52 -23.98 3.58 37.64
N PHE A 53 -23.00 4.46 37.34
CA PHE A 53 -22.20 4.52 36.09
C PHE A 53 -20.73 4.14 36.38
N THR A 54 -20.25 3.07 35.75
CA THR A 54 -18.88 2.56 35.91
C THR A 54 -18.42 1.85 34.64
N CYS A 55 -17.31 2.27 34.05
CA CYS A 55 -16.63 1.51 33.01
C CYS A 55 -15.65 0.51 33.62
N ILE A 56 -15.92 -0.78 33.39
CA ILE A 56 -15.13 -1.91 33.90
C ILE A 56 -14.20 -2.37 32.77
N PRO A 57 -12.88 -2.47 32.99
CA PRO A 57 -11.97 -3.08 32.02
C PRO A 57 -12.06 -4.61 32.08
N PHE A 58 -12.04 -5.28 30.93
CA PHE A 58 -12.02 -6.74 30.82
C PHE A 58 -11.07 -7.18 29.71
N SER A 59 -10.59 -8.43 29.76
CA SER A 59 -9.67 -8.99 28.76
C SER A 59 -10.02 -10.43 28.42
N VAL A 60 -10.13 -10.74 27.13
CA VAL A 60 -10.52 -12.08 26.64
C VAL A 60 -9.33 -12.74 25.93
N SER A 61 -8.95 -13.93 26.38
CA SER A 61 -7.88 -14.75 25.78
C SER A 61 -8.49 -15.93 25.03
N MET A 62 -8.28 -16.04 23.72
CA MET A 62 -8.85 -17.13 22.89
C MET A 62 -7.80 -17.73 21.95
N SER A 63 -8.07 -18.93 21.44
CA SER A 63 -7.08 -19.76 20.71
C SER A 63 -7.51 -20.15 19.29
N SER A 64 -8.50 -19.46 18.71
CA SER A 64 -9.05 -19.74 17.38
C SER A 64 -9.51 -18.46 16.69
N LEU A 65 -9.10 -18.28 15.43
CA LEU A 65 -9.31 -17.03 14.69
C LEU A 65 -10.78 -16.77 14.34
N GLY A 66 -11.30 -15.59 14.72
CA GLY A 66 -12.26 -14.83 13.92
C GLY A 66 -13.72 -15.29 13.89
N ASP A 67 -14.20 -15.95 14.95
CA ASP A 67 -15.58 -16.42 15.07
C ASP A 67 -16.52 -15.39 15.73
N VAL A 68 -17.83 -15.56 15.48
CA VAL A 68 -18.90 -14.77 16.11
C VAL A 68 -19.25 -15.37 17.48
N ALA A 69 -19.19 -14.57 18.53
CA ALA A 69 -19.62 -14.93 19.88
C ALA A 69 -20.96 -14.29 20.24
N PHE A 70 -21.62 -14.77 21.29
CA PHE A 70 -22.84 -14.14 21.81
C PHE A 70 -22.62 -13.57 23.21
N LEU A 71 -22.83 -12.27 23.37
CA LEU A 71 -22.90 -11.65 24.70
C LEU A 71 -24.31 -11.80 25.26
N THR A 72 -24.47 -12.55 26.35
CA THR A 72 -25.66 -12.51 27.20
C THR A 72 -25.41 -11.55 28.36
N VAL A 73 -26.33 -10.61 28.58
CA VAL A 73 -26.36 -9.72 29.75
C VAL A 73 -27.56 -10.07 30.60
N MET A 74 -27.36 -10.23 31.91
CA MET A 74 -28.41 -10.51 32.88
C MET A 74 -28.43 -9.44 33.99
N VAL A 75 -29.63 -9.01 34.37
CA VAL A 75 -29.86 -8.15 35.54
C VAL A 75 -30.97 -8.77 36.38
N LYS A 76 -30.74 -8.92 37.68
CA LYS A 76 -31.62 -9.65 38.57
C LYS A 76 -31.70 -8.97 39.94
N GLY A 77 -32.91 -8.62 40.36
CA GLY A 77 -33.22 -8.16 41.71
C GLY A 77 -34.22 -9.08 42.41
N ALA A 78 -35.04 -8.52 43.30
CA ALA A 78 -36.09 -9.25 44.02
C ALA A 78 -37.41 -9.32 43.22
N THR A 79 -37.68 -8.34 42.36
CA THR A 79 -38.87 -8.26 41.51
C THR A 79 -38.54 -8.10 40.03
N LEU A 80 -37.38 -7.54 39.68
CA LEU A 80 -36.94 -7.33 38.30
C LEU A 80 -36.00 -8.47 37.84
N GLN A 81 -36.34 -9.12 36.73
CA GLN A 81 -35.43 -10.01 36.01
C GLN A 81 -35.38 -9.63 34.53
N PHE A 82 -34.20 -9.32 34.03
CA PHE A 82 -33.93 -8.96 32.65
C PHE A 82 -32.82 -9.83 32.06
N ARG A 83 -32.99 -10.24 30.81
CA ARG A 83 -31.95 -10.89 30.00
C ARG A 83 -31.98 -10.33 28.58
N SER A 84 -30.83 -9.98 28.05
CA SER A 84 -30.63 -9.71 26.62
C SER A 84 -29.47 -10.55 26.08
N ARG A 85 -29.46 -10.78 24.77
CA ARG A 85 -28.45 -11.57 24.06
C ARG A 85 -28.21 -10.95 22.69
N LYS A 86 -26.95 -10.67 22.35
CA LYS A 86 -26.53 -10.10 21.06
C LYS A 86 -25.28 -10.78 20.53
N SER A 87 -25.07 -10.75 19.22
CA SER A 87 -23.82 -11.16 18.58
C SER A 87 -22.72 -10.08 18.73
N VAL A 88 -21.48 -10.53 18.91
CA VAL A 88 -20.26 -9.70 18.92
C VAL A 88 -19.15 -10.42 18.14
N LEU A 89 -18.24 -9.67 17.53
CA LEU A 89 -17.11 -10.25 16.81
C LEU A 89 -15.89 -10.31 17.73
N VAL A 90 -15.28 -11.49 17.89
CA VAL A 90 -14.05 -11.66 18.67
C VAL A 90 -12.91 -11.96 17.72
N LYS A 91 -11.78 -11.25 17.85
CA LYS A 91 -10.69 -11.36 16.89
C LYS A 91 -9.32 -11.08 17.52
N ASP A 92 -8.29 -11.73 17.00
CA ASP A 92 -6.93 -11.51 17.46
C ASP A 92 -6.37 -10.13 17.13
N SER A 93 -5.66 -9.57 18.13
CA SER A 93 -4.91 -8.32 18.07
C SER A 93 -3.80 -8.40 17.01
N GLU A 94 -3.98 -7.71 15.87
CA GLU A 94 -2.98 -7.66 14.81
C GLU A 94 -1.83 -6.70 15.20
N SER A 95 -0.61 -7.22 15.37
CA SER A 95 0.57 -6.40 15.67
C SER A 95 0.94 -5.46 14.53
N LEU A 96 1.42 -4.26 14.87
CA LEU A 96 2.00 -3.31 13.92
C LEU A 96 3.42 -3.73 13.62
N VAL A 97 3.76 -3.83 12.34
CA VAL A 97 5.11 -4.18 11.89
C VAL A 97 5.43 -3.34 10.68
N PHE A 98 6.52 -2.60 10.73
CA PHE A 98 7.13 -1.97 9.56
C PHE A 98 8.62 -2.31 9.51
N VAL A 99 9.19 -2.26 8.31
CA VAL A 99 10.60 -2.52 8.06
C VAL A 99 11.19 -1.26 7.46
N GLN A 100 12.35 -0.85 7.96
CA GLN A 100 13.11 0.26 7.40
C GLN A 100 14.51 -0.22 7.01
N THR A 101 14.91 0.13 5.79
CA THR A 101 16.26 -0.09 5.27
C THR A 101 17.13 1.13 5.54
N ASP A 102 18.45 0.96 5.61
CA ASP A 102 19.34 2.12 5.75
C ASP A 102 19.26 3.06 4.54
N LYS A 103 18.96 2.52 3.35
CA LYS A 103 18.68 3.24 2.10
C LYS A 103 17.77 2.45 1.14
N PRO A 104 17.11 3.10 0.17
CA PRO A 104 16.18 2.45 -0.76
C PRO A 104 16.86 1.82 -2.00
N ILE A 105 18.17 2.02 -2.17
CA ILE A 105 18.97 1.57 -3.32
C ILE A 105 20.42 1.20 -2.93
N TYR A 106 20.87 0.02 -3.34
CA TYR A 106 22.20 -0.54 -3.03
C TYR A 106 23.00 -0.87 -4.28
N LYS A 107 24.33 -0.85 -4.17
CA LYS A 107 25.25 -1.33 -5.20
C LYS A 107 25.56 -2.82 -5.02
N PRO A 108 25.96 -3.52 -6.08
CA PRO A 108 26.58 -4.84 -5.97
C PRO A 108 27.69 -4.90 -4.90
N GLY A 109 27.76 -6.01 -4.17
CA GLY A 109 28.72 -6.24 -3.09
C GLY A 109 28.50 -5.44 -1.79
N GLN A 110 27.48 -4.58 -1.70
CA GLN A 110 27.18 -3.88 -0.44
C GLN A 110 26.43 -4.75 0.56
N THR A 111 26.55 -4.46 1.85
CA THR A 111 25.69 -5.04 2.88
C THR A 111 24.45 -4.18 3.06
N ALA A 112 23.27 -4.74 2.82
CA ALA A 112 22.00 -4.10 3.13
C ALA A 112 21.73 -4.21 4.64
N ARG A 113 21.49 -3.08 5.32
CA ARG A 113 21.16 -3.05 6.75
C ARG A 113 19.66 -2.85 6.88
N MET A 114 19.05 -3.69 7.71
CA MET A 114 17.60 -3.82 7.83
C MET A 114 17.23 -3.71 9.30
N GLY A 115 16.50 -2.67 9.63
CA GLY A 115 15.89 -2.46 10.94
C GLY A 115 14.41 -2.73 10.82
N TRP A 116 13.81 -3.30 11.85
CA TRP A 116 12.36 -3.30 11.97
C TRP A 116 11.95 -3.17 13.41
N GLU A 117 10.73 -2.70 13.53
CA GLU A 117 10.08 -2.41 14.79
C GLU A 117 8.73 -3.12 14.79
N LEU A 118 8.46 -3.81 15.88
CA LEU A 118 7.22 -4.54 16.10
C LEU A 118 6.51 -3.93 17.30
N HIS A 119 5.47 -3.17 17.00
CA HIS A 119 4.59 -2.57 17.99
C HIS A 119 3.38 -3.46 18.23
N CYS A 120 2.96 -3.53 19.48
CA CYS A 120 1.66 -4.06 19.82
C CYS A 120 0.64 -2.92 19.68
N SER A 121 -0.19 -2.98 18.64
CA SER A 121 -1.47 -2.27 18.69
C SER A 121 -2.40 -3.01 19.64
N ILE A 122 -2.15 -2.87 20.95
CA ILE A 122 -3.23 -3.00 21.92
C ILE A 122 -4.21 -1.88 21.55
N PRO A 123 -5.51 -2.14 21.29
CA PRO A 123 -6.48 -1.08 21.01
C PRO A 123 -6.35 0.08 22.01
N GLY A 124 -6.34 1.30 21.48
CA GLY A 124 -6.04 2.52 22.25
C GLY A 124 -4.57 2.97 22.29
N SER A 125 -3.57 2.07 22.31
CA SER A 125 -2.17 2.42 22.65
C SER A 125 -1.09 1.95 21.66
N LEU A 126 0.07 2.65 21.66
CA LEU A 126 1.24 2.36 20.81
C LEU A 126 2.40 1.81 21.66
N LEU A 127 2.14 0.73 22.40
CA LEU A 127 3.11 0.05 23.27
C LEU A 127 3.81 -1.10 22.52
N TYR A 128 5.02 -1.48 22.92
CA TYR A 128 5.70 -2.64 22.33
C TYR A 128 5.33 -3.95 23.06
N CYS A 129 5.41 -5.08 22.35
CA CYS A 129 5.34 -6.42 22.94
C CYS A 129 6.64 -7.18 22.66
N LEU A 130 6.93 -8.17 23.50
CA LEU A 130 7.87 -9.24 23.15
C LEU A 130 7.11 -10.29 22.33
N VAL A 131 7.35 -10.33 21.02
CA VAL A 131 6.75 -11.31 20.10
C VAL A 131 7.86 -12.04 19.36
N THR A 132 7.77 -13.37 19.27
CA THR A 132 8.62 -14.20 18.42
C THR A 132 8.12 -14.15 16.98
N LEU A 133 8.86 -13.53 16.06
CA LEU A 133 8.55 -13.60 14.64
C LEU A 133 8.93 -14.98 14.09
N SER A 134 7.92 -15.78 13.76
CA SER A 134 8.09 -17.16 13.27
C SER A 134 8.86 -17.25 11.95
N TYR A 135 8.64 -16.31 11.04
CA TYR A 135 9.10 -16.41 9.65
C TYR A 135 9.35 -15.05 8.99
N LEU A 136 10.58 -14.86 8.49
CA LEU A 136 11.00 -13.70 7.70
C LEU A 136 11.80 -14.18 6.48
N GLN A 137 11.50 -13.67 5.29
CA GLN A 137 12.19 -14.03 4.04
C GLN A 137 12.64 -12.80 3.25
N LEU A 138 13.75 -12.93 2.52
CA LEU A 138 14.20 -11.99 1.49
C LEU A 138 13.99 -12.63 0.11
N GLN A 139 13.33 -11.92 -0.79
CA GLN A 139 13.08 -12.34 -2.18
C GLN A 139 13.87 -11.47 -3.18
N ASP A 140 14.37 -12.12 -4.24
CA ASP A 140 15.00 -11.45 -5.39
C ASP A 140 13.95 -10.90 -6.40
N PRO A 141 14.38 -10.15 -7.44
CA PRO A 141 13.47 -9.66 -8.49
C PRO A 141 12.74 -10.77 -9.28
N GLN A 142 13.15 -12.04 -9.15
CA GLN A 142 12.51 -13.21 -9.76
C GLN A 142 11.60 -13.98 -8.79
N ARG A 143 11.41 -13.47 -7.55
CA ARG A 143 10.67 -14.07 -6.42
C ARG A 143 11.26 -15.37 -5.86
N ASN A 144 12.55 -15.64 -6.09
CA ASN A 144 13.26 -16.70 -5.38
C ASN A 144 13.56 -16.24 -3.95
N ARG A 145 13.45 -17.13 -2.96
CA ARG A 145 13.87 -16.87 -1.59
C ARG A 145 15.41 -16.93 -1.51
N VAL A 146 16.05 -15.78 -1.28
CA VAL A 146 17.51 -15.63 -1.21
C VAL A 146 18.01 -15.89 0.20
N TYR A 147 17.27 -15.43 1.20
CA TYR A 147 17.62 -15.56 2.61
C TYR A 147 16.36 -15.70 3.47
N GLN A 148 16.52 -16.29 4.65
CA GLN A 148 15.42 -16.56 5.58
C GLN A 148 15.92 -16.50 7.02
N TRP A 149 15.15 -15.87 7.90
CA TRP A 149 15.36 -15.88 9.34
C TRP A 149 14.16 -16.56 10.02
N GLN A 150 14.42 -17.32 11.09
CA GLN A 150 13.42 -18.09 11.84
C GLN A 150 13.56 -17.80 13.32
N GLY A 151 12.44 -17.76 14.06
CA GLY A 151 12.44 -17.58 15.51
C GLY A 151 13.10 -16.27 15.96
N VAL A 152 12.79 -15.16 15.29
CA VAL A 152 13.42 -13.87 15.60
C VAL A 152 12.71 -13.23 16.81
N GLU A 153 13.40 -13.24 17.95
CA GLU A 153 13.01 -12.49 19.15
C GLU A 153 13.41 -11.02 19.04
N LEU A 154 12.46 -10.13 19.34
CA LEU A 154 12.60 -8.68 19.33
C LEU A 154 12.93 -8.15 20.72
N GLU A 155 14.06 -7.45 20.84
CA GLU A 155 14.50 -6.86 22.10
C GLU A 155 13.84 -5.49 22.26
N THR A 156 12.92 -5.35 23.23
CA THR A 156 12.14 -4.12 23.46
C THR A 156 11.44 -3.56 22.21
N GLY A 157 10.92 -4.46 21.37
CA GLY A 157 10.21 -4.14 20.12
C GLY A 157 11.10 -3.89 18.90
N LEU A 158 12.43 -3.84 19.04
CA LEU A 158 13.37 -3.52 17.95
C LEU A 158 14.26 -4.70 17.58
N LYS A 159 14.62 -4.80 16.28
CA LYS A 159 15.72 -5.65 15.82
C LYS A 159 16.41 -5.07 14.58
N GLN A 160 17.73 -5.16 14.55
CA GLN A 160 18.58 -4.79 13.42
C GLN A 160 19.32 -6.03 12.92
N LEU A 161 19.02 -6.46 11.70
CA LEU A 161 19.77 -7.50 10.99
C LEU A 161 20.48 -6.91 9.76
N SER A 162 21.37 -7.71 9.15
CA SER A 162 22.17 -7.31 7.99
C SER A 162 22.28 -8.44 6.98
N PHE A 163 22.16 -8.12 5.70
CA PHE A 163 22.29 -9.09 4.60
C PHE A 163 23.38 -8.63 3.61
N PRO A 164 24.49 -9.38 3.45
CA PRO A 164 25.52 -9.07 2.46
C PRO A 164 25.05 -9.47 1.06
N LEU A 165 24.98 -8.50 0.14
CA LEU A 165 24.81 -8.79 -1.30
C LEU A 165 26.09 -9.44 -1.84
N THR A 166 25.93 -10.36 -2.79
CA THR A 166 27.04 -10.87 -3.60
C THR A 166 27.66 -9.74 -4.44
N SER A 167 28.89 -9.92 -4.93
CA SER A 167 29.50 -9.01 -5.91
C SER A 167 28.70 -8.93 -7.21
N ASP A 168 27.95 -9.99 -7.52
CA ASP A 168 27.17 -10.18 -8.73
C ASP A 168 25.72 -10.55 -8.30
N PRO A 169 24.88 -9.60 -7.86
CA PRO A 169 23.48 -9.83 -7.53
C PRO A 169 22.60 -9.68 -8.79
N ILE A 170 21.37 -10.19 -8.74
CA ILE A 170 20.39 -9.95 -9.81
C ILE A 170 19.87 -8.51 -9.65
N GLN A 171 20.28 -7.62 -10.55
CA GLN A 171 19.84 -6.22 -10.50
C GLN A 171 18.30 -6.09 -10.58
N GLY A 172 17.74 -5.13 -9.84
CA GLY A 172 16.29 -4.86 -9.76
C GLY A 172 15.77 -4.70 -8.33
N SER A 173 14.45 -4.78 -8.16
CA SER A 173 13.79 -4.62 -6.86
C SER A 173 13.71 -5.93 -6.06
N TYR A 174 14.39 -5.95 -4.92
CA TYR A 174 14.28 -7.00 -3.89
C TYR A 174 13.13 -6.70 -2.92
N LYS A 175 12.58 -7.75 -2.30
CA LYS A 175 11.51 -7.61 -1.29
C LYS A 175 11.83 -8.34 0.00
N ILE A 176 11.68 -7.66 1.13
CA ILE A 176 11.65 -8.24 2.48
C ILE A 176 10.19 -8.54 2.78
N VAL A 177 9.85 -9.81 3.09
CA VAL A 177 8.48 -10.21 3.41
C VAL A 177 8.44 -10.78 4.83
N VAL A 178 7.81 -10.02 5.74
CA VAL A 178 7.56 -10.41 7.13
C VAL A 178 6.21 -11.11 7.20
N GLN A 179 6.15 -12.33 7.74
CA GLN A 179 4.87 -13.02 7.94
C GLN A 179 4.40 -12.83 9.40
N LYS A 180 3.24 -12.19 9.59
CA LYS A 180 2.63 -12.00 10.93
C LYS A 180 1.76 -13.20 11.32
N SER A 181 0.97 -13.71 10.37
CA SER A 181 0.06 -14.85 10.58
C SER A 181 -0.01 -15.73 9.33
N PHE A 182 -0.82 -16.80 9.36
CA PHE A 182 -0.99 -17.67 8.19
C PHE A 182 -1.58 -16.93 6.96
N SER A 183 -2.36 -15.87 7.19
CA SER A 183 -3.02 -15.07 6.15
C SER A 183 -2.42 -13.66 5.94
N SER A 184 -1.68 -13.11 6.91
CA SER A 184 -1.19 -11.73 6.86
C SER A 184 0.34 -11.62 6.81
N HIS A 185 0.80 -10.74 5.91
CA HIS A 185 2.21 -10.45 5.67
C HIS A 185 2.40 -8.94 5.40
N VAL A 186 3.62 -8.44 5.60
CA VAL A 186 4.05 -7.09 5.26
C VAL A 186 5.25 -7.19 4.32
N GLU A 187 5.23 -6.40 3.25
CA GLU A 187 6.35 -6.28 2.32
C GLU A 187 7.02 -4.92 2.44
N HIS A 188 8.36 -4.91 2.42
CA HIS A 188 9.18 -3.71 2.17
C HIS A 188 10.12 -3.98 0.99
N SER A 189 10.53 -2.95 0.24
CA SER A 189 11.30 -3.15 -0.98
C SER A 189 12.47 -2.19 -1.16
N PHE A 190 13.55 -2.69 -1.77
CA PHE A 190 14.75 -1.91 -2.09
C PHE A 190 15.31 -2.30 -3.47
N SER A 191 15.93 -1.35 -4.16
CA SER A 191 16.61 -1.59 -5.43
C SER A 191 18.04 -2.07 -5.23
N VAL A 192 18.55 -2.91 -6.13
CA VAL A 192 19.98 -3.22 -6.28
C VAL A 192 20.39 -2.96 -7.72
N GLU A 193 21.23 -1.95 -7.94
CA GLU A 193 21.52 -1.36 -9.25
C GLU A 193 22.96 -0.83 -9.30
N GLU A 194 23.56 -0.70 -10.48
CA GLU A 194 24.89 -0.11 -10.65
C GLU A 194 24.77 1.38 -10.96
N TYR A 195 25.19 2.24 -10.02
CA TYR A 195 24.97 3.69 -10.12
C TYR A 195 26.16 4.52 -9.64
N VAL A 196 26.20 5.77 -10.10
CA VAL A 196 27.05 6.85 -9.55
C VAL A 196 26.13 7.85 -8.85
N LEU A 197 26.54 8.39 -7.71
CA LEU A 197 25.71 9.32 -6.93
C LEU A 197 25.50 10.64 -7.70
N PRO A 198 24.27 11.19 -7.74
CA PRO A 198 23.97 12.46 -8.39
C PRO A 198 24.58 13.61 -7.58
N LYS A 199 25.26 14.53 -8.27
CA LYS A 199 25.96 15.68 -7.66
C LYS A 199 25.03 16.87 -7.39
N TYR A 200 23.89 16.91 -8.06
CA TYR A 200 22.93 17.99 -7.99
C TYR A 200 21.50 17.50 -8.26
N GLU A 201 20.53 18.18 -7.64
CA GLU A 201 19.10 18.02 -7.89
C GLU A 201 18.63 18.98 -8.99
N VAL A 202 17.62 18.56 -9.76
CA VAL A 202 16.98 19.38 -10.79
C VAL A 202 15.53 19.62 -10.38
N LEU A 203 15.27 20.80 -9.82
CA LEU A 203 13.95 21.21 -9.33
C LEU A 203 13.14 21.82 -10.47
N VAL A 204 12.08 21.12 -10.90
CA VAL A 204 11.09 21.64 -11.84
C VAL A 204 9.99 22.36 -11.05
N LYS A 205 9.82 23.67 -11.28
CA LYS A 205 8.77 24.49 -10.65
C LYS A 205 7.72 24.86 -11.69
N LEU A 206 6.47 24.57 -11.35
CA LEU A 206 5.27 24.75 -12.16
C LEU A 206 4.06 24.88 -11.19
N PRO A 207 2.91 25.42 -11.63
CA PRO A 207 1.66 25.26 -10.88
C PRO A 207 1.30 23.77 -10.74
N LYS A 208 0.61 23.40 -9.65
CA LYS A 208 0.11 22.02 -9.47
C LYS A 208 -0.97 21.65 -10.49
N MET A 209 -1.81 22.62 -10.84
CA MET A 209 -2.98 22.44 -11.71
C MET A 209 -3.23 23.70 -12.54
N ILE A 210 -3.80 23.54 -13.73
CA ILE A 210 -4.32 24.62 -14.59
C ILE A 210 -5.73 24.28 -15.09
N THR A 211 -6.51 25.28 -15.49
CA THR A 211 -7.81 25.08 -16.12
C THR A 211 -7.69 24.87 -17.63
N ILE A 212 -8.67 24.21 -18.25
CA ILE A 212 -8.77 24.08 -19.72
C ILE A 212 -8.88 25.42 -20.49
N LYS A 213 -9.04 26.57 -19.82
CA LYS A 213 -9.11 27.91 -20.44
C LYS A 213 -7.79 28.68 -20.37
N ASP A 214 -6.81 28.22 -19.59
CA ASP A 214 -5.55 28.92 -19.42
C ASP A 214 -4.71 28.89 -20.69
N LYS A 215 -4.09 30.03 -21.01
CA LYS A 215 -3.40 30.27 -22.30
C LYS A 215 -1.89 30.09 -22.22
N GLU A 216 -1.35 30.16 -21.01
CA GLU A 216 0.07 30.29 -20.71
C GLU A 216 0.41 29.47 -19.47
N LEU A 217 1.49 28.68 -19.54
CA LEU A 217 2.02 27.87 -18.44
C LEU A 217 3.41 28.37 -18.07
N SER A 218 3.58 28.86 -16.83
CA SER A 218 4.88 29.28 -16.31
C SER A 218 5.68 28.06 -15.83
N VAL A 219 6.84 27.82 -16.44
CA VAL A 219 7.75 26.72 -16.10
C VAL A 219 9.11 27.30 -15.69
N SER A 220 9.69 26.80 -14.61
CA SER A 220 11.05 27.16 -14.20
C SER A 220 11.84 25.94 -13.71
N VAL A 221 12.90 25.58 -14.42
CA VAL A 221 13.81 24.48 -14.06
C VAL A 221 15.05 25.06 -13.40
N CYS A 222 15.47 24.52 -12.25
CA CYS A 222 16.63 25.00 -11.48
C CYS A 222 17.54 23.85 -11.04
N GLY A 223 18.85 23.99 -11.21
CA GLY A 223 19.86 23.05 -10.71
C GLY A 223 20.51 23.51 -9.41
N LEU A 224 20.52 22.65 -8.39
CA LEU A 224 21.20 22.88 -7.10
C LEU A 224 22.11 21.71 -6.74
N TYR A 225 23.39 21.97 -6.48
CA TYR A 225 24.28 20.97 -5.87
C TYR A 225 23.71 20.50 -4.51
N THR A 226 24.02 19.27 -4.09
CA THR A 226 23.50 18.73 -2.82
C THR A 226 23.83 19.58 -1.58
N TYR A 227 24.97 20.28 -1.60
CA TYR A 227 25.38 21.26 -0.59
C TYR A 227 24.76 22.68 -0.75
N GLY A 228 23.77 22.85 -1.62
CA GLY A 228 22.90 24.04 -1.71
C GLY A 228 23.45 25.23 -2.52
N LYS A 229 24.38 25.02 -3.46
CA LYS A 229 24.85 26.06 -4.40
C LYS A 229 24.22 25.87 -5.79
N PRO A 230 24.02 26.94 -6.58
CA PRO A 230 23.44 26.82 -7.93
C PRO A 230 24.39 26.15 -8.91
N VAL A 231 23.83 25.38 -9.85
CA VAL A 231 24.58 24.69 -10.91
C VAL A 231 24.57 25.55 -12.18
N PRO A 232 25.74 26.02 -12.67
CA PRO A 232 25.83 26.60 -14.01
C PRO A 232 25.86 25.48 -15.05
N GLY A 233 25.07 25.65 -16.11
CA GLY A 233 24.94 24.64 -17.16
C GLY A 233 23.98 25.06 -18.27
N LEU A 234 23.92 24.25 -19.32
CA LEU A 234 22.91 24.33 -20.36
C LEU A 234 21.66 23.58 -19.88
N VAL A 235 20.50 24.23 -19.93
CA VAL A 235 19.22 23.65 -19.50
C VAL A 235 18.33 23.45 -20.73
N ASN A 236 17.95 22.19 -20.96
CA ASN A 236 16.95 21.80 -21.93
C ASN A 236 15.64 21.47 -21.22
N VAL A 237 14.52 22.00 -21.70
CA VAL A 237 13.19 21.80 -21.09
C VAL A 237 12.23 21.31 -22.15
N GLN A 238 11.62 20.16 -21.89
CA GLN A 238 10.63 19.53 -22.75
C GLN A 238 9.29 19.46 -21.99
N VAL A 239 8.25 20.09 -22.54
CA VAL A 239 6.90 20.14 -21.96
C VAL A 239 5.98 19.31 -22.84
N CYS A 240 5.40 18.25 -22.32
CA CYS A 240 4.66 17.23 -23.07
C CYS A 240 3.24 17.00 -22.52
N ARG A 241 2.28 16.75 -23.41
CA ARG A 241 0.98 16.17 -23.07
C ARG A 241 0.81 14.82 -23.76
N LYS A 242 0.65 13.76 -22.95
CA LYS A 242 0.51 12.37 -23.41
C LYS A 242 -0.89 12.09 -23.96
N PHE A 243 -1.00 11.10 -24.85
CA PHE A 243 -2.29 10.56 -25.27
C PHE A 243 -2.78 9.54 -24.23
N SER A 244 -4.05 9.60 -23.85
CA SER A 244 -4.61 8.75 -22.80
C SER A 244 -4.74 7.31 -23.30
N HIS A 245 -3.88 6.41 -22.80
CA HIS A 245 -3.84 5.00 -23.23
C HIS A 245 -5.20 4.28 -23.17
N SER A 246 -6.06 4.66 -22.23
CA SER A 246 -7.44 4.15 -22.11
C SER A 246 -8.35 4.41 -23.32
N ALA A 247 -7.96 5.32 -24.23
CA ALA A 247 -8.68 5.63 -25.47
C ALA A 247 -8.01 5.06 -26.73
N SER A 248 -6.75 4.59 -26.68
CA SER A 248 -5.99 4.16 -27.86
C SER A 248 -5.49 2.70 -27.76
N ASN A 249 -6.18 1.79 -28.46
CA ASN A 249 -5.62 0.47 -28.83
C ASN A 249 -4.60 0.56 -29.99
N CYS A 250 -4.12 1.76 -30.31
CA CYS A 250 -3.27 2.05 -31.46
C CYS A 250 -1.79 1.99 -31.07
N TYR A 251 -1.16 0.84 -31.29
CA TYR A 251 0.28 0.65 -31.14
C TYR A 251 1.02 1.24 -32.37
N GLY A 252 1.21 2.56 -32.38
CA GLY A 252 1.76 3.31 -33.51
C GLY A 252 2.29 4.70 -33.14
N LYS A 253 2.73 5.47 -34.15
CA LYS A 253 3.25 6.83 -33.96
C LYS A 253 2.17 7.84 -33.55
N GLU A 254 0.91 7.51 -33.79
CA GLU A 254 -0.26 8.32 -33.42
C GLU A 254 -0.45 8.45 -31.90
N ALA A 255 0.28 7.67 -31.10
CA ALA A 255 0.35 7.77 -29.65
C ALA A 255 1.55 8.62 -29.14
N GLU A 256 2.36 9.21 -30.03
CA GLU A 256 3.46 10.12 -29.64
C GLU A 256 2.90 11.38 -28.95
N ALA A 257 3.50 11.76 -27.83
CA ALA A 257 3.05 12.89 -27.01
C ALA A 257 3.24 14.24 -27.74
N VAL A 258 2.31 15.18 -27.52
CA VAL A 258 2.45 16.54 -28.05
C VAL A 258 3.39 17.33 -27.15
N CYS A 259 4.60 17.61 -27.64
CA CYS A 259 5.65 18.27 -26.87
C CYS A 259 6.12 19.60 -27.48
N GLU A 260 6.50 20.55 -26.63
CA GLU A 260 7.26 21.75 -26.97
C GLU A 260 8.61 21.72 -26.21
N GLU A 261 9.72 21.96 -26.90
CA GLU A 261 11.08 21.82 -26.36
C GLU A 261 11.89 23.10 -26.58
N PHE A 262 12.65 23.53 -25.56
CA PHE A 262 13.54 24.68 -25.66
C PHE A 262 14.79 24.56 -24.78
N THR A 263 15.92 25.05 -25.29
CA THR A 263 17.21 25.02 -24.61
C THR A 263 17.74 26.43 -24.33
N ARG A 264 18.23 26.70 -23.12
CA ARG A 264 18.81 27.99 -22.69
C ARG A 264 19.92 27.77 -21.65
N GLN A 265 20.88 28.69 -21.55
CA GLN A 265 21.86 28.67 -20.45
C GLN A 265 21.18 29.08 -19.13
N ALA A 266 21.58 28.46 -18.02
CA ALA A 266 21.12 28.83 -16.68
C ALA A 266 21.51 30.27 -16.28
N ASP A 267 20.65 30.90 -15.48
CA ASP A 267 20.96 32.19 -14.83
C ASP A 267 21.95 32.03 -13.66
N ALA A 268 22.33 33.15 -13.02
CA ALA A 268 23.25 33.15 -11.88
C ALA A 268 22.72 32.43 -10.61
N ARG A 269 21.47 31.94 -10.63
CA ARG A 269 20.83 31.12 -9.59
C ARG A 269 20.65 29.67 -10.03
N GLY A 270 21.22 29.27 -11.16
CA GLY A 270 21.13 27.92 -11.73
C GLY A 270 19.77 27.63 -12.38
N CYS A 271 18.98 28.66 -12.72
CA CYS A 271 17.60 28.52 -13.18
C CYS A 271 17.40 28.97 -14.64
N VAL A 272 16.45 28.32 -15.32
CA VAL A 272 15.82 28.81 -16.56
C VAL A 272 14.32 28.88 -16.34
N SER A 273 13.73 30.06 -16.55
CA SER A 273 12.28 30.28 -16.52
C SER A 273 11.75 30.61 -17.92
N ALA A 274 10.57 30.12 -18.25
CA ALA A 274 9.87 30.35 -19.50
C ALA A 274 8.35 30.34 -19.31
N VAL A 275 7.64 30.90 -20.29
CA VAL A 275 6.16 30.85 -20.37
C VAL A 275 5.80 30.16 -21.68
N VAL A 276 5.08 29.05 -21.57
CA VAL A 276 4.78 28.10 -22.66
C VAL A 276 3.32 28.25 -23.07
N ARG A 277 3.00 28.17 -24.37
CA ARG A 277 1.65 28.49 -24.89
C ARG A 277 0.78 27.23 -24.98
N THR A 278 -0.19 27.13 -24.07
CA THR A 278 -1.05 25.94 -23.90
C THR A 278 -1.85 25.53 -25.14
N LYS A 279 -2.05 26.45 -26.10
CA LYS A 279 -2.74 26.19 -27.38
C LYS A 279 -2.15 25.00 -28.15
N ILE A 280 -0.85 24.73 -28.02
CA ILE A 280 -0.18 23.60 -28.68
C ILE A 280 -0.68 22.26 -28.11
N PHE A 281 -0.89 22.17 -26.79
CA PHE A 281 -1.34 20.95 -26.10
C PHE A 281 -2.86 20.68 -26.20
N GLN A 282 -3.61 21.52 -26.93
CA GLN A 282 -5.04 21.34 -27.21
C GLN A 282 -5.88 20.99 -25.96
N LEU A 283 -5.74 21.76 -24.86
CA LEU A 283 -6.29 21.41 -23.52
C LEU A 283 -7.73 20.86 -23.55
N GLN A 284 -8.62 21.50 -24.30
CA GLN A 284 -10.03 21.16 -24.42
C GLN A 284 -10.34 19.90 -25.25
N ARG A 285 -9.37 19.29 -25.95
CA ARG A 285 -9.61 18.12 -26.80
C ARG A 285 -9.55 16.83 -25.99
N ARG A 286 -10.57 15.98 -26.14
CA ARG A 286 -10.67 14.67 -25.48
C ARG A 286 -9.71 13.65 -26.09
N GLY A 287 -9.33 12.64 -25.30
CA GLY A 287 -8.41 11.57 -25.71
C GLY A 287 -6.95 11.79 -25.30
N TYR A 288 -6.56 13.02 -24.97
CA TYR A 288 -5.29 13.29 -24.27
C TYR A 288 -5.44 13.09 -22.76
N GLU A 289 -4.33 12.86 -22.06
CA GLU A 289 -4.32 12.84 -20.59
C GLU A 289 -4.67 14.23 -20.03
N MET A 290 -5.23 14.26 -18.82
CA MET A 290 -5.57 15.50 -18.10
C MET A 290 -4.39 15.97 -17.23
N ASN A 291 -3.20 15.90 -17.81
CA ASN A 291 -1.94 16.34 -17.21
C ASN A 291 -1.03 16.97 -18.28
N ILE A 292 0.04 17.62 -17.82
CA ILE A 292 1.19 18.05 -18.61
C ILE A 292 2.44 17.65 -17.82
N GLU A 293 3.32 16.89 -18.47
CA GLU A 293 4.60 16.47 -17.91
C GLU A 293 5.73 17.38 -18.40
N VAL A 294 6.60 17.79 -17.49
CA VAL A 294 7.74 18.65 -17.78
C VAL A 294 9.03 17.91 -17.43
N HIS A 295 9.85 17.64 -18.44
CA HIS A 295 11.20 17.11 -18.27
C HIS A 295 12.20 18.28 -18.33
N GLY A 296 12.87 18.56 -17.22
CA GLY A 296 13.99 19.50 -17.17
C GLY A 296 15.32 18.74 -17.15
N LYS A 297 16.14 18.88 -18.20
CA LYS A 297 17.47 18.28 -18.29
C LYS A 297 18.54 19.38 -18.17
N ILE A 298 19.48 19.23 -17.25
CA ILE A 298 20.60 20.18 -17.06
C ILE A 298 21.91 19.47 -17.35
N THR A 299 22.74 20.07 -18.20
CA THR A 299 24.10 19.64 -18.55
C THR A 299 25.12 20.58 -17.91
N GLU A 300 25.90 20.10 -16.93
CA GLU A 300 26.87 20.90 -16.18
C GLU A 300 28.10 21.29 -17.03
N ASP A 301 28.44 22.59 -17.11
CA ASP A 301 29.61 23.03 -17.90
C ASP A 301 30.93 22.43 -17.37
N GLY A 302 31.82 22.03 -18.28
CA GLY A 302 33.14 21.45 -17.97
C GLY A 302 33.12 19.96 -17.65
N THR A 303 32.25 19.52 -16.74
CA THR A 303 32.08 18.08 -16.47
C THR A 303 31.33 17.39 -17.60
N GLY A 304 30.30 18.03 -18.17
CA GLY A 304 29.38 17.42 -19.14
C GLY A 304 28.46 16.38 -18.52
N ILE A 305 28.30 16.36 -17.19
CA ILE A 305 27.33 15.50 -16.51
C ILE A 305 25.93 16.03 -16.81
N GLU A 306 24.99 15.13 -17.09
CA GLU A 306 23.60 15.46 -17.35
C GLU A 306 22.70 14.86 -16.26
N MET A 307 21.77 15.66 -15.74
CA MET A 307 20.74 15.22 -14.79
C MET A 307 19.35 15.65 -15.30
N THR A 308 18.34 14.83 -15.02
CA THR A 308 16.94 15.09 -15.37
C THR A 308 16.07 15.19 -14.13
N GLY A 309 15.25 16.24 -14.04
CA GLY A 309 14.13 16.36 -13.11
C GLY A 309 12.81 16.31 -13.86
N THR A 310 11.77 15.79 -13.22
CA THR A 310 10.39 15.74 -13.74
C THR A 310 9.45 16.60 -12.91
N GLY A 311 8.35 17.05 -13.51
CA GLY A 311 7.26 17.74 -12.83
C GLY A 311 5.94 17.51 -13.55
N LEU A 312 4.84 17.40 -12.80
CA LEU A 312 3.50 17.14 -13.33
C LEU A 312 2.56 18.29 -12.99
N CYS A 313 1.89 18.85 -14.00
CA CYS A 313 0.77 19.78 -13.84
C CYS A 313 -0.52 19.02 -14.19
N GLU A 314 -1.53 19.04 -13.33
CA GLU A 314 -2.85 18.53 -13.70
C GLU A 314 -3.63 19.55 -14.54
N ILE A 315 -4.58 19.08 -15.35
CA ILE A 315 -5.49 19.91 -16.13
C ILE A 315 -6.91 19.64 -15.63
N THR A 316 -7.63 20.67 -15.21
CA THR A 316 -9.03 20.55 -14.79
C THR A 316 -10.01 21.17 -15.78
N SER A 317 -11.15 20.51 -15.98
CA SER A 317 -12.31 21.06 -16.67
C SER A 317 -13.21 21.89 -15.76
N ILE A 318 -13.01 21.80 -14.44
CA ILE A 318 -13.80 22.50 -13.43
C ILE A 318 -13.33 23.96 -13.38
N MET A 319 -14.26 24.90 -13.54
CA MET A 319 -13.97 26.34 -13.46
C MET A 319 -14.20 26.89 -12.05
N SER A 320 -15.22 26.38 -11.36
CA SER A 320 -15.44 26.61 -9.93
C SER A 320 -16.12 25.39 -9.32
N LYS A 321 -15.86 25.15 -8.05
CA LYS A 321 -16.41 24.03 -7.27
C LYS A 321 -16.97 24.54 -5.95
N ILE A 322 -18.20 24.14 -5.63
CA ILE A 322 -18.74 24.29 -4.28
C ILE A 322 -18.56 22.97 -3.53
N SER A 323 -18.14 23.05 -2.26
CA SER A 323 -18.21 21.96 -1.28
C SER A 323 -19.01 22.37 -0.05
N PHE A 324 -19.71 21.40 0.55
CA PHE A 324 -20.18 21.53 1.94
C PHE A 324 -19.05 21.10 2.87
N ASP A 325 -18.26 22.06 3.36
CA ASP A 325 -17.22 21.86 4.37
C ASP A 325 -17.81 21.31 5.67
N LEU A 326 -18.97 21.85 6.06
CA LEU A 326 -19.67 21.53 7.30
C LEU A 326 -21.16 21.45 7.01
N LEU A 327 -21.75 20.27 7.20
CA LEU A 327 -23.20 20.04 7.08
C LEU A 327 -23.53 18.73 7.80
N ASP A 328 -24.62 18.73 8.56
CA ASP A 328 -25.10 17.54 9.27
C ASP A 328 -25.66 16.49 8.29
N SER A 329 -25.64 15.20 8.67
CA SER A 329 -26.38 14.13 7.96
C SER A 329 -27.85 14.04 8.39
N GLN A 330 -28.20 14.65 9.52
CA GLN A 330 -29.53 14.61 10.13
C GLN A 330 -29.93 16.02 10.60
N TYR A 331 -31.18 16.42 10.38
CA TYR A 331 -31.73 17.67 10.91
C TYR A 331 -32.71 17.39 12.06
N ARG A 332 -32.75 18.31 13.04
CA ARG A 332 -33.56 18.20 14.26
C ARG A 332 -34.55 19.36 14.30
N PRO A 333 -35.87 19.12 14.10
CA PRO A 333 -36.87 20.17 14.05
C PRO A 333 -36.80 21.12 15.25
N GLY A 334 -36.70 22.42 14.99
CA GLY A 334 -36.56 23.47 16.02
C GLY A 334 -35.11 23.79 16.41
N ILE A 335 -34.12 22.97 16.05
CA ILE A 335 -32.71 23.37 16.08
C ILE A 335 -32.32 23.83 14.67
N PRO A 336 -31.76 25.05 14.49
CA PRO A 336 -31.33 25.52 13.19
C PRO A 336 -30.31 24.57 12.53
N LEU A 337 -30.47 24.38 11.23
CA LEU A 337 -29.50 23.67 10.42
C LEU A 337 -28.39 24.64 10.02
N PHE A 338 -27.30 24.59 10.76
CA PHE A 338 -26.06 25.28 10.44
C PHE A 338 -25.29 24.51 9.37
N GLY A 339 -24.60 25.25 8.51
CA GLY A 339 -23.59 24.68 7.63
C GLY A 339 -22.60 25.73 7.14
N ARG A 340 -21.54 25.24 6.53
CA ARG A 340 -20.54 26.05 5.85
C ARG A 340 -20.32 25.48 4.45
N VAL A 341 -20.48 26.35 3.46
CA VAL A 341 -20.11 26.10 2.06
C VAL A 341 -18.77 26.77 1.79
N LYS A 342 -18.00 26.19 0.88
CA LYS A 342 -16.75 26.74 0.37
C LYS A 342 -16.78 26.73 -1.16
N LEU A 343 -16.40 27.85 -1.76
CA LEU A 343 -16.28 28.07 -3.19
C LEU A 343 -14.80 28.25 -3.55
N VAL A 344 -14.28 27.33 -4.37
CA VAL A 344 -12.95 27.42 -4.95
C VAL A 344 -13.03 27.48 -6.48
N ASP A 345 -11.97 27.97 -7.11
CA ASP A 345 -11.77 27.79 -8.54
C ASP A 345 -11.29 26.35 -8.86
N GLY A 346 -11.02 26.06 -10.13
CA GLY A 346 -10.51 24.75 -10.52
C GLY A 346 -9.18 24.34 -9.87
N THR A 347 -8.40 25.30 -9.36
CA THR A 347 -7.05 25.11 -8.81
C THR A 347 -6.98 25.16 -7.28
N ASP A 348 -8.12 24.94 -6.62
CA ASP A 348 -8.35 25.05 -5.16
C ASP A 348 -8.10 26.46 -4.57
N VAL A 349 -8.01 27.50 -5.40
CA VAL A 349 -7.89 28.89 -4.91
C VAL A 349 -9.29 29.39 -4.49
N PRO A 350 -9.45 29.96 -3.29
CA PRO A 350 -10.75 30.45 -2.83
C PRO A 350 -11.27 31.63 -3.66
N ILE A 351 -12.57 31.61 -3.99
CA ILE A 351 -13.22 32.71 -4.70
C ILE A 351 -14.01 33.58 -3.72
N ALA A 352 -13.49 34.76 -3.43
CA ALA A 352 -14.07 35.72 -2.49
C ALA A 352 -15.08 36.67 -3.15
N ASN A 353 -16.05 37.15 -2.36
CA ASN A 353 -17.09 38.12 -2.74
C ASN A 353 -18.01 37.69 -3.91
N GLU A 354 -18.12 36.39 -4.21
CA GLU A 354 -19.11 35.88 -5.17
C GLU A 354 -20.40 35.47 -4.46
N THR A 355 -21.52 35.56 -5.18
CA THR A 355 -22.84 35.15 -4.66
C THR A 355 -23.13 33.69 -4.99
N ILE A 356 -23.47 32.90 -3.98
CA ILE A 356 -23.92 31.51 -4.11
C ILE A 356 -25.36 31.37 -3.61
N MET A 357 -26.14 30.50 -4.26
CA MET A 357 -27.54 30.23 -3.93
C MET A 357 -27.64 28.87 -3.24
N ILE A 358 -28.20 28.83 -2.03
CA ILE A 358 -28.52 27.60 -1.32
C ILE A 358 -30.02 27.37 -1.42
N SER A 359 -30.42 26.16 -1.81
CA SER A 359 -31.80 25.72 -1.95
C SER A 359 -32.06 24.43 -1.17
N VAL A 360 -33.29 24.26 -0.68
CA VAL A 360 -33.75 23.05 0.03
C VAL A 360 -35.03 22.55 -0.62
N ASP A 361 -35.06 21.25 -0.96
CA ASP A 361 -36.18 20.56 -1.60
C ASP A 361 -36.74 21.35 -2.81
N GLY A 362 -35.82 21.76 -3.69
CA GLY A 362 -36.08 22.65 -4.82
C GLY A 362 -36.35 24.10 -4.41
N ASP A 363 -37.57 24.35 -3.92
CA ASP A 363 -38.13 25.70 -3.73
C ASP A 363 -38.66 25.95 -2.30
N SER A 364 -38.57 24.99 -1.38
CA SER A 364 -39.07 25.14 0.01
C SER A 364 -38.33 26.22 0.81
N TYR A 365 -37.03 26.39 0.53
CA TYR A 365 -36.19 27.48 1.00
C TYR A 365 -35.19 27.84 -0.10
N LYS A 366 -34.96 29.15 -0.31
CA LYS A 366 -33.86 29.68 -1.12
C LYS A 366 -33.22 30.88 -0.42
N GLY A 367 -31.90 30.85 -0.28
CA GLY A 367 -31.10 31.93 0.30
C GLY A 367 -29.87 32.24 -0.55
N ASN A 368 -29.59 33.51 -0.76
CA ASN A 368 -28.36 33.98 -1.42
C ASN A 368 -27.33 34.37 -0.34
N TYR A 369 -26.11 33.85 -0.49
CA TYR A 369 -25.01 34.02 0.45
C TYR A 369 -23.77 34.55 -0.29
N THR A 370 -22.89 35.28 0.39
CA THR A 370 -21.68 35.90 -0.19
C THR A 370 -20.43 35.35 0.45
N THR A 371 -19.44 34.96 -0.36
CA THR A 371 -18.20 34.34 0.15
C THR A 371 -17.20 35.33 0.75
N ASP A 372 -16.53 34.92 1.83
CA ASP A 372 -15.44 35.65 2.47
C ASP A 372 -14.10 35.55 1.71
N GLU A 373 -13.03 36.14 2.26
CA GLU A 373 -11.68 36.10 1.66
C GLU A 373 -11.10 34.68 1.56
N GLN A 374 -11.62 33.73 2.34
CA GLN A 374 -11.25 32.31 2.34
C GLN A 374 -12.20 31.47 1.48
N GLY A 375 -13.07 32.13 0.69
CA GLY A 375 -14.03 31.51 -0.22
C GLY A 375 -15.20 30.82 0.49
N GLN A 376 -15.35 31.02 1.80
CA GLN A 376 -16.35 30.34 2.62
C GLN A 376 -17.59 31.22 2.82
N SER A 377 -18.73 30.57 3.08
CA SER A 377 -19.89 31.24 3.68
C SER A 377 -20.56 30.30 4.67
N TRP A 378 -20.88 30.86 5.83
CA TRP A 378 -21.78 30.24 6.78
C TRP A 378 -23.23 30.44 6.36
N PHE A 379 -24.08 29.47 6.69
CA PHE A 379 -25.52 29.55 6.53
C PHE A 379 -26.25 28.92 7.72
N SER A 380 -27.45 29.43 8.00
CA SER A 380 -28.32 28.92 9.06
C SER A 380 -29.75 28.91 8.55
N ILE A 381 -30.36 27.73 8.50
CA ILE A 381 -31.73 27.53 8.01
C ILE A 381 -32.59 27.10 9.20
N ASP A 382 -33.68 27.84 9.44
CA ASP A 382 -34.68 27.47 10.44
C ASP A 382 -35.40 26.18 10.01
N THR A 383 -35.47 25.20 10.92
CA THR A 383 -36.03 23.88 10.67
C THR A 383 -37.45 23.72 11.22
N THR A 384 -38.00 24.74 11.89
CA THR A 384 -39.32 24.70 12.55
C THR A 384 -40.46 24.39 11.57
N THR A 385 -40.32 24.78 10.30
CA THR A 385 -41.31 24.54 9.24
C THR A 385 -41.14 23.22 8.48
N PHE A 386 -40.04 22.48 8.68
CA PHE A 386 -39.77 21.26 7.92
C PHE A 386 -40.35 20.01 8.59
N THR A 387 -41.13 19.24 7.84
CA THR A 387 -41.82 18.03 8.32
C THR A 387 -41.47 16.77 7.53
N GLN A 388 -40.62 16.87 6.51
CA GLN A 388 -40.30 15.77 5.60
C GLN A 388 -39.22 14.84 6.20
N ALA A 389 -39.38 13.53 6.07
CA ALA A 389 -38.44 12.53 6.57
C ALA A 389 -37.02 12.65 5.97
N SER A 390 -36.91 13.24 4.78
CA SER A 390 -35.66 13.51 4.06
C SER A 390 -35.77 14.85 3.34
N LEU A 391 -34.74 15.69 3.49
CA LEU A 391 -34.56 16.96 2.78
C LEU A 391 -33.35 16.85 1.84
N GLU A 392 -33.38 17.58 0.73
CA GLU A 392 -32.29 17.66 -0.23
C GLU A 392 -31.77 19.10 -0.32
N ILE A 393 -30.51 19.32 0.09
CA ILE A 393 -29.87 20.64 0.08
C ILE A 393 -28.88 20.72 -1.08
N ARG A 394 -29.03 21.78 -1.88
CA ARG A 394 -28.23 22.05 -3.07
C ARG A 394 -27.67 23.47 -3.01
N ALA A 395 -26.38 23.63 -3.29
CA ALA A 395 -25.72 24.92 -3.41
C ALA A 395 -25.16 25.11 -4.83
N ASP A 396 -25.54 26.23 -5.45
CA ASP A 396 -25.22 26.61 -6.82
C ASP A 396 -24.48 27.96 -6.88
N HIS A 397 -23.64 28.15 -7.89
CA HIS A 397 -22.89 29.39 -8.13
C HIS A 397 -23.18 29.95 -9.53
N LYS A 398 -22.94 29.13 -10.56
CA LYS A 398 -23.17 29.48 -11.97
C LYS A 398 -23.80 28.27 -12.69
N PRO A 399 -24.75 28.48 -13.61
CA PRO A 399 -25.44 27.38 -14.28
C PRO A 399 -24.52 26.59 -15.21
N GLU A 400 -24.72 25.28 -15.28
CA GLU A 400 -23.98 24.39 -16.16
C GLU A 400 -24.27 24.67 -17.65
N LEU A 401 -23.21 24.76 -18.45
CA LEU A 401 -23.30 24.97 -19.90
C LEU A 401 -23.41 23.61 -20.61
N ASN A 402 -24.65 23.11 -20.72
CA ASN A 402 -24.99 21.83 -21.34
C ASN A 402 -24.82 21.83 -22.87
N CYS A 403 -23.57 21.89 -23.33
CA CYS A 403 -23.18 21.68 -24.72
C CYS A 403 -22.73 20.23 -24.91
N TYR A 404 -23.58 19.39 -25.51
CA TYR A 404 -23.23 18.00 -25.84
C TYR A 404 -22.39 17.93 -27.12
N ASP A 405 -21.07 17.98 -26.96
CA ASP A 405 -20.09 17.55 -27.96
C ASP A 405 -19.28 16.37 -27.36
N SER A 406 -19.09 15.30 -28.13
CA SER A 406 -18.39 14.09 -27.64
C SER A 406 -16.87 14.26 -27.55
N ASP A 407 -16.31 15.15 -28.36
CA ASP A 407 -14.88 15.19 -28.67
C ASP A 407 -14.15 16.33 -27.94
N TRP A 408 -14.93 17.25 -27.35
CA TRP A 408 -14.47 18.41 -26.61
C TRP A 408 -14.87 18.35 -25.14
N ILE A 409 -13.96 18.81 -24.28
CA ILE A 409 -14.13 18.92 -22.84
C ILE A 409 -14.70 20.30 -22.53
N THR A 410 -15.94 20.34 -22.07
CA THR A 410 -16.64 21.57 -21.69
C THR A 410 -16.19 22.07 -20.30
N PRO A 411 -16.23 23.39 -20.05
CA PRO A 411 -15.98 23.95 -18.73
C PRO A 411 -17.16 23.67 -17.79
N SER A 412 -16.90 22.94 -16.71
CA SER A 412 -17.87 22.59 -15.67
C SER A 412 -17.92 23.64 -14.55
N TYR A 413 -19.06 23.75 -13.87
CA TYR A 413 -19.22 24.49 -12.62
C TYR A 413 -19.89 23.54 -11.63
N GLU A 414 -19.12 22.94 -10.72
CA GLU A 414 -19.63 21.88 -9.83
C GLU A 414 -20.51 22.46 -8.72
N HIS A 415 -21.76 22.00 -8.68
CA HIS A 415 -22.74 22.31 -7.63
C HIS A 415 -22.63 21.30 -6.48
N ALA A 416 -22.78 21.75 -5.24
CA ALA A 416 -22.80 20.86 -4.08
C ALA A 416 -24.21 20.35 -3.81
N MET A 417 -24.36 19.07 -3.49
CA MET A 417 -25.67 18.44 -3.28
C MET A 417 -25.57 17.40 -2.16
N ARG A 418 -26.46 17.46 -1.17
CA ARG A 418 -26.48 16.52 -0.04
C ARG A 418 -27.89 16.30 0.50
N ARG A 419 -28.23 15.03 0.73
CA ARG A 419 -29.47 14.61 1.38
C ARG A 419 -29.29 14.52 2.89
N ILE A 420 -30.30 14.92 3.65
CA ILE A 420 -30.28 15.06 5.11
C ILE A 420 -31.60 14.49 5.66
N ASN A 421 -31.53 13.54 6.57
CA ASN A 421 -32.73 12.87 7.09
C ASN A 421 -33.26 13.58 8.35
N ARG A 422 -34.55 13.43 8.66
CA ARG A 422 -35.12 13.93 9.91
C ARG A 422 -34.68 13.06 11.08
N PHE A 423 -34.36 13.67 12.21
CA PHE A 423 -34.13 12.94 13.45
C PHE A 423 -35.45 12.64 14.18
N TYR A 424 -35.67 11.38 14.54
CA TYR A 424 -36.86 10.91 15.22
C TYR A 424 -36.73 10.99 16.75
N SER A 425 -37.76 11.55 17.41
CA SER A 425 -37.91 11.58 18.87
C SER A 425 -39.41 11.59 19.21
N PRO A 426 -39.92 10.63 20.00
CA PRO A 426 -41.29 10.64 20.50
C PRO A 426 -41.67 11.92 21.26
N SER A 427 -40.85 12.38 22.21
CA SER A 427 -41.10 13.62 22.98
C SER A 427 -40.68 14.91 22.26
N LYS A 428 -40.16 14.83 21.02
CA LYS A 428 -39.58 15.96 20.26
C LYS A 428 -38.43 16.66 21.00
N SER A 429 -37.70 15.90 21.81
CA SER A 429 -36.53 16.38 22.56
C SER A 429 -35.24 15.92 21.88
N PHE A 430 -34.25 16.82 21.83
CA PHE A 430 -33.09 16.65 20.98
C PHE A 430 -31.81 17.15 21.68
N LEU A 431 -30.69 16.47 21.42
CA LEU A 431 -29.35 16.98 21.66
C LEU A 431 -28.67 17.21 20.30
N LYS A 432 -27.85 18.25 20.19
CA LYS A 432 -26.98 18.47 19.02
C LYS A 432 -25.62 18.97 19.47
N ILE A 433 -24.59 18.17 19.26
CA ILE A 433 -23.19 18.59 19.42
C ILE A 433 -22.86 19.57 18.29
N GLU A 434 -22.17 20.68 18.57
CA GLU A 434 -21.67 21.58 17.53
C GLU A 434 -20.41 20.98 16.87
N PRO A 435 -20.43 20.70 15.55
CA PRO A 435 -19.31 20.05 14.88
C PRO A 435 -18.16 21.04 14.60
N LYS A 436 -16.94 20.70 15.05
CA LYS A 436 -15.74 21.50 14.79
C LYS A 436 -14.98 20.99 13.56
N PRO A 437 -14.79 21.79 12.50
CA PRO A 437 -14.06 21.38 11.30
C PRO A 437 -12.53 21.51 11.43
N GLU A 438 -12.04 22.15 12.50
CA GLU A 438 -10.61 22.33 12.75
C GLU A 438 -9.98 21.07 13.38
N THR A 439 -8.78 20.71 12.93
CA THR A 439 -8.03 19.57 13.50
C THR A 439 -7.54 19.91 14.91
N LEU A 440 -8.00 19.17 15.92
CA LEU A 440 -7.67 19.46 17.32
C LEU A 440 -6.22 19.10 17.63
N SER A 441 -5.45 20.07 18.11
CA SER A 441 -4.04 19.88 18.54
C SER A 441 -3.95 19.07 19.83
N CYS A 442 -2.92 18.25 19.94
CA CYS A 442 -2.72 17.40 21.11
C CYS A 442 -2.08 18.15 22.30
N GLY A 443 -2.51 17.80 23.52
CA GLY A 443 -2.06 18.40 24.77
C GLY A 443 -2.87 19.62 25.21
N SER A 444 -3.67 20.21 24.33
CA SER A 444 -4.68 21.22 24.66
C SER A 444 -6.05 20.58 24.95
N PRO A 445 -6.73 20.94 26.06
CA PRO A 445 -8.13 20.58 26.24
C PRO A 445 -8.99 21.35 25.23
N THR A 446 -9.99 20.69 24.66
CA THR A 446 -10.94 21.30 23.72
C THR A 446 -12.31 21.45 24.36
N GLU A 447 -12.87 22.65 24.26
CA GLU A 447 -14.26 22.95 24.61
C GLU A 447 -15.17 22.66 23.41
N ILE A 448 -16.27 21.95 23.63
CA ILE A 448 -17.32 21.64 22.64
C ILE A 448 -18.65 22.18 23.17
N GLN A 449 -19.37 22.92 22.35
CA GLN A 449 -20.71 23.39 22.69
C GLN A 449 -21.76 22.36 22.24
N VAL A 450 -22.81 22.19 23.07
CA VAL A 450 -23.90 21.26 22.81
C VAL A 450 -25.22 21.99 23.01
N HIS A 451 -26.06 21.99 21.98
CA HIS A 451 -27.42 22.51 22.02
C HIS A 451 -28.36 21.43 22.53
N TYR A 452 -29.39 21.83 23.27
CA TYR A 452 -30.49 20.96 23.68
C TYR A 452 -31.85 21.59 23.38
N ILE A 453 -32.82 20.72 23.08
CA ILE A 453 -34.24 21.01 23.22
C ILE A 453 -34.83 19.94 24.13
N PHE A 454 -35.51 20.35 25.19
CA PHE A 454 -36.23 19.44 26.09
C PHE A 454 -37.67 19.92 26.26
N THR A 455 -38.63 19.06 25.93
CA THR A 455 -40.05 19.34 26.13
C THR A 455 -40.48 18.95 27.55
N PRO A 456 -41.57 19.53 28.10
CA PRO A 456 -42.09 19.15 29.42
C PRO A 456 -42.38 17.63 29.54
N GLU A 457 -42.72 16.99 28.41
CA GLU A 457 -42.98 15.56 28.28
C GLU A 457 -41.73 14.70 28.55
N ALA A 458 -40.53 15.22 28.29
CA ALA A 458 -39.25 14.55 28.56
C ALA A 458 -38.64 14.90 29.93
N ILE A 459 -38.99 16.05 30.51
CA ILE A 459 -38.43 16.55 31.79
C ILE A 459 -39.23 16.04 33.00
N GLY A 460 -40.56 16.00 32.90
CA GLY A 460 -41.43 15.81 34.06
C GLY A 460 -41.24 16.90 35.12
N GLU A 461 -41.17 16.51 36.40
CA GLU A 461 -40.93 17.45 37.52
C GLU A 461 -39.42 17.69 37.81
N GLN A 462 -38.51 17.06 37.06
CA GLN A 462 -37.08 17.04 37.40
C GLN A 462 -36.35 18.33 36.99
N LYS A 463 -35.81 19.07 37.96
CA LYS A 463 -35.04 20.31 37.73
C LYS A 463 -33.55 20.10 37.40
N LYS A 464 -33.09 18.86 37.39
CA LYS A 464 -31.70 18.46 37.09
C LYS A 464 -31.73 17.25 36.17
N ILE A 465 -31.02 17.33 35.06
CA ILE A 465 -30.87 16.27 34.07
C ILE A 465 -29.40 15.86 34.03
N ALA A 466 -29.12 14.58 34.18
CA ALA A 466 -27.77 14.04 34.01
C ALA A 466 -27.54 13.72 32.53
N ILE A 467 -26.52 14.36 31.94
CA ILE A 467 -26.08 14.16 30.56
C ILE A 467 -24.77 13.40 30.60
N TYR A 468 -24.71 12.28 29.90
CA TYR A 468 -23.54 11.41 29.83
C TYR A 468 -22.78 11.67 28.54
N TYR A 469 -21.45 11.58 28.59
CA TYR A 469 -20.64 11.61 27.37
C TYR A 469 -19.52 10.59 27.38
N LEU A 470 -19.33 9.97 26.21
CA LEU A 470 -18.25 9.05 25.90
C LEU A 470 -17.38 9.66 24.79
N VAL A 471 -16.07 9.44 24.85
CA VAL A 471 -15.14 9.69 23.73
C VAL A 471 -14.50 8.36 23.35
N MET A 472 -14.71 7.95 22.10
CA MET A 472 -14.21 6.69 21.53
C MET A 472 -13.16 6.97 20.47
N ALA A 473 -12.14 6.11 20.39
CA ALA A 473 -11.10 6.15 19.36
C ALA A 473 -10.53 4.75 19.16
N LYS A 474 -10.12 4.40 17.93
CA LYS A 474 -9.54 3.07 17.59
C LYS A 474 -10.40 1.86 18.03
N GLY A 475 -11.71 2.06 18.18
CA GLY A 475 -12.68 1.03 18.57
C GLY A 475 -13.04 0.94 20.06
N ASP A 476 -12.23 1.49 20.97
CA ASP A 476 -12.49 1.44 22.42
C ASP A 476 -13.01 2.78 22.98
N ILE A 477 -13.63 2.72 24.16
CA ILE A 477 -14.16 3.85 24.93
C ILE A 477 -13.01 4.46 25.75
N MET A 478 -12.41 5.54 25.25
CA MET A 478 -11.23 6.17 25.87
C MET A 478 -11.57 6.97 27.12
N LEU A 479 -12.64 7.77 27.07
CA LEU A 479 -13.13 8.58 28.18
C LEU A 479 -14.64 8.38 28.38
N ALA A 480 -15.08 8.42 29.63
CA ALA A 480 -16.48 8.33 30.04
C ALA A 480 -16.72 9.24 31.25
N ASN A 481 -17.69 10.15 31.18
CA ASN A 481 -17.98 11.12 32.24
C ASN A 481 -19.41 11.68 32.15
N THR A 482 -19.84 12.43 33.16
CA THR A 482 -21.22 12.94 33.29
C THR A 482 -21.23 14.44 33.62
N HIS A 483 -22.18 15.16 33.04
CA HIS A 483 -22.42 16.58 33.20
C HIS A 483 -23.85 16.80 33.71
N ASN A 484 -24.02 17.58 34.79
CA ASN A 484 -25.33 17.83 35.40
C ASN A 484 -25.91 19.16 34.93
N LEU A 485 -26.94 19.12 34.09
CA LEU A 485 -27.63 20.31 33.58
C LEU A 485 -28.83 20.69 34.46
N THR A 486 -28.97 21.97 34.80
CA THR A 486 -30.19 22.54 35.42
C THR A 486 -31.03 23.23 34.34
N VAL A 487 -32.26 22.79 34.13
CA VAL A 487 -33.17 23.34 33.11
C VAL A 487 -34.29 24.16 33.76
N ASN A 488 -34.54 25.35 33.24
CA ASN A 488 -35.66 26.20 33.63
C ASN A 488 -36.92 25.84 32.81
N PRO A 489 -38.09 25.61 33.42
CA PRO A 489 -39.30 25.19 32.71
C PRO A 489 -39.95 26.27 31.80
N GLY A 490 -39.27 27.42 31.60
CA GLY A 490 -39.66 28.45 30.63
C GLY A 490 -38.75 28.53 29.39
N GLU A 491 -37.62 27.82 29.37
CA GLU A 491 -36.60 27.89 28.31
C GLU A 491 -36.42 26.49 27.68
N ALA A 492 -37.20 26.22 26.64
CA ALA A 492 -37.22 24.90 25.98
C ALA A 492 -35.97 24.59 25.13
N TYR A 493 -35.17 25.62 24.80
CA TYR A 493 -33.92 25.53 24.05
C TYR A 493 -32.79 26.16 24.86
N GLY A 494 -31.59 25.57 24.82
CA GLY A 494 -30.40 26.16 25.42
C GLY A 494 -29.11 25.46 25.00
N THR A 495 -27.99 25.86 25.62
CA THR A 495 -26.65 25.33 25.32
C THR A 495 -25.82 25.13 26.57
N PHE A 496 -25.02 24.05 26.61
CA PHE A 496 -23.96 23.85 27.59
C PHE A 496 -22.63 23.53 26.88
N GLN A 497 -21.54 23.47 27.65
CA GLN A 497 -20.20 23.16 27.14
C GLN A 497 -19.65 21.89 27.82
N LEU A 498 -18.95 21.07 27.03
CA LEU A 498 -18.20 19.91 27.47
C LEU A 498 -16.71 20.13 27.17
N THR A 499 -15.84 19.69 28.09
CA THR A 499 -14.39 19.82 27.95
C THR A 499 -13.73 18.45 28.03
N PHE A 500 -12.81 18.15 27.12
CA PHE A 500 -12.02 16.92 27.16
C PHE A 500 -10.55 17.17 26.75
N PRO A 501 -9.57 16.44 27.32
CA PRO A 501 -8.18 16.51 26.90
C PRO A 501 -7.99 15.78 25.56
N VAL A 502 -7.24 16.40 24.63
CA VAL A 502 -6.88 15.78 23.35
C VAL A 502 -5.51 15.11 23.50
N GLU A 503 -5.49 13.77 23.53
CA GLU A 503 -4.28 12.98 23.82
C GLU A 503 -3.92 12.02 22.67
N ALA A 504 -2.66 11.59 22.62
CA ALA A 504 -2.15 10.62 21.63
C ALA A 504 -2.90 9.27 21.61
N ALA A 505 -3.55 8.93 22.72
CA ALA A 505 -4.43 7.77 22.84
C ALA A 505 -5.72 7.92 22.00
N ILE A 506 -6.19 9.16 21.79
CA ILE A 506 -7.41 9.50 21.04
C ILE A 506 -7.13 9.70 19.54
N ALA A 507 -5.89 10.04 19.16
CA ALA A 507 -5.51 10.27 17.76
C ALA A 507 -5.65 9.01 16.87
N PRO A 508 -6.10 9.12 15.59
CA PRO A 508 -6.29 10.36 14.83
C PRO A 508 -7.74 10.89 14.79
N LEU A 509 -8.74 10.10 15.19
CA LEU A 509 -10.16 10.46 15.10
C LEU A 509 -10.87 10.16 16.43
N ALA A 510 -11.51 11.18 16.99
CA ALA A 510 -12.30 11.11 18.21
C ALA A 510 -13.79 11.12 17.87
N ARG A 511 -14.53 10.03 18.16
CA ARG A 511 -16.00 10.05 18.13
C ARG A 511 -16.52 10.39 19.52
N MET A 512 -17.15 11.55 19.67
CA MET A 512 -17.90 11.88 20.89
C MET A 512 -19.36 11.43 20.73
N LEU A 513 -19.87 10.76 21.75
CA LEU A 513 -21.27 10.41 21.91
C LEU A 513 -21.78 11.10 23.18
N VAL A 514 -22.87 11.86 23.08
CA VAL A 514 -23.53 12.56 24.20
C VAL A 514 -25.00 12.12 24.25
N TYR A 515 -25.49 11.70 25.41
CA TYR A 515 -26.88 11.30 25.58
C TYR A 515 -27.44 11.62 26.97
N THR A 516 -28.77 11.63 27.05
CA THR A 516 -29.51 11.54 28.30
C THR A 516 -30.73 10.64 28.11
N ILE A 517 -31.43 10.34 29.20
CA ILE A 517 -32.52 9.39 29.25
C ILE A 517 -33.63 10.03 30.07
N SER A 518 -34.82 10.15 29.48
CA SER A 518 -35.97 10.74 30.14
C SER A 518 -36.55 9.80 31.20
N PRO A 519 -37.36 10.32 32.15
CA PRO A 519 -38.14 9.48 33.07
C PRO A 519 -39.19 8.61 32.36
N SER A 520 -39.52 8.90 31.09
CA SER A 520 -40.38 8.08 30.23
C SER A 520 -39.64 6.92 29.53
N GLY A 521 -38.31 6.81 29.69
CA GLY A 521 -37.48 5.78 29.09
C GLY A 521 -37.01 6.07 27.65
N GLU A 522 -37.30 7.26 27.12
CA GLU A 522 -36.75 7.71 25.83
C GLU A 522 -35.26 8.06 25.99
N VAL A 523 -34.44 7.60 25.05
CA VAL A 523 -33.01 7.91 24.97
C VAL A 523 -32.81 9.03 23.97
N ILE A 524 -32.32 10.17 24.44
CA ILE A 524 -32.05 11.35 23.60
C ILE A 524 -30.54 11.40 23.39
N ALA A 525 -30.07 11.22 22.16
CA ALA A 525 -28.65 11.10 21.84
C ALA A 525 -28.20 11.99 20.66
N SER A 526 -26.91 12.34 20.67
CA SER A 526 -26.15 12.99 19.59
C SER A 526 -24.75 12.39 19.52
N SER A 527 -24.21 12.19 18.32
CA SER A 527 -22.79 11.89 18.11
C SER A 527 -22.15 12.90 17.15
N ALA A 528 -20.83 13.06 17.26
CA ALA A 528 -20.01 13.90 16.38
C ALA A 528 -18.58 13.35 16.30
N ASP A 529 -17.97 13.49 15.12
CA ASP A 529 -16.59 13.06 14.86
C ASP A 529 -15.67 14.29 14.80
N PHE A 530 -14.58 14.25 15.53
CA PHE A 530 -13.56 15.29 15.57
C PHE A 530 -12.23 14.75 15.04
N GLN A 531 -11.66 15.45 14.05
CA GLN A 531 -10.32 15.16 13.56
C GLN A 531 -9.30 15.69 14.56
N THR A 532 -8.28 14.91 14.85
CA THR A 532 -7.22 15.27 15.81
C THR A 532 -5.86 15.14 15.15
N GLU A 533 -4.87 15.89 15.64
CA GLU A 533 -3.49 15.78 15.20
C GLU A 533 -2.97 14.35 15.39
N SER A 534 -2.29 13.78 14.38
CA SER A 534 -1.70 12.44 14.43
C SER A 534 -0.45 12.41 15.31
N CYS A 535 -0.63 12.58 16.62
CA CYS A 535 0.41 12.93 17.56
C CYS A 535 0.92 11.70 18.35
N LEU A 536 2.20 11.36 18.21
CA LEU A 536 2.79 10.23 18.94
C LEU A 536 2.97 10.53 20.44
N PRO A 537 2.87 9.52 21.33
CA PRO A 537 2.97 9.71 22.77
C PRO A 537 4.40 10.04 23.24
N ASN A 538 5.42 9.34 22.76
CA ASN A 538 6.82 9.67 23.05
C ASN A 538 7.29 10.83 22.16
N LYS A 539 7.71 11.94 22.77
CA LYS A 539 8.09 13.17 22.06
C LYS A 539 9.60 13.16 21.75
N VAL A 540 9.96 12.53 20.63
CA VAL A 540 11.35 12.41 20.19
C VAL A 540 11.80 13.67 19.44
N LYS A 541 12.97 14.20 19.78
CA LYS A 541 13.59 15.34 19.10
C LYS A 541 15.06 15.07 18.85
N LEU A 542 15.46 15.16 17.58
CA LEU A 542 16.85 15.01 17.12
C LEU A 542 17.41 16.39 16.72
N SER A 543 18.71 16.64 16.91
CA SER A 543 19.36 17.85 16.39
C SER A 543 20.90 17.74 16.31
N PHE A 544 21.50 18.37 15.29
CA PHE A 544 22.95 18.53 15.18
C PHE A 544 23.42 19.87 15.73
N VAL A 545 24.51 19.85 16.48
CA VAL A 545 25.19 21.03 17.05
C VAL A 545 26.69 20.95 16.74
N PRO A 546 27.23 21.76 15.81
CA PRO A 546 26.54 22.73 14.93
C PRO A 546 25.80 22.06 13.73
N LYS A 547 24.93 22.84 13.07
CA LYS A 547 24.17 22.44 11.86
C LYS A 547 24.93 22.53 10.54
N GLU A 548 26.05 23.26 10.50
CA GLU A 548 26.97 23.30 9.36
C GLU A 548 28.39 23.07 9.90
N GLY A 549 29.19 22.26 9.20
CA GLY A 549 30.50 21.84 9.64
C GLY A 549 31.43 21.47 8.49
N LEU A 550 32.73 21.45 8.76
CA LEU A 550 33.74 21.03 7.81
C LEU A 550 33.75 19.48 7.69
N PRO A 551 34.07 18.92 6.52
CA PRO A 551 34.38 17.49 6.41
C PRO A 551 35.49 17.08 7.39
N ALA A 552 35.40 15.87 7.96
CA ALA A 552 36.28 15.34 9.01
C ALA A 552 36.35 16.17 10.33
N SER A 553 35.43 17.12 10.56
CA SER A 553 35.26 17.75 11.88
C SER A 553 34.30 16.94 12.78
N ASN A 554 34.35 17.16 14.09
CA ASN A 554 33.40 16.55 15.02
C ASN A 554 32.18 17.46 15.19
N THR A 555 30.99 16.87 15.21
CA THR A 555 29.72 17.51 15.58
C THR A 555 29.02 16.65 16.62
N ARG A 556 28.09 17.25 17.36
CA ARG A 556 27.28 16.52 18.34
C ARG A 556 25.88 16.29 17.80
N LEU A 557 25.42 15.04 17.86
CA LEU A 557 24.04 14.65 17.63
C LEU A 557 23.35 14.55 18.99
N GLN A 558 22.43 15.47 19.27
CA GLN A 558 21.62 15.48 20.50
C GLN A 558 20.26 14.85 20.22
N LEU A 559 19.89 13.89 21.06
CA LEU A 559 18.63 13.16 21.04
C LEU A 559 17.91 13.35 22.38
N HIS A 560 16.64 13.77 22.32
CA HIS A 560 15.74 13.86 23.46
C HIS A 560 14.53 12.94 23.24
N ALA A 561 14.14 12.17 24.25
CA ALA A 561 12.98 11.26 24.25
C ALA A 561 12.58 10.93 25.71
N SER A 562 11.61 10.02 25.92
CA SER A 562 11.28 9.56 27.27
C SER A 562 12.44 8.78 27.94
N PRO A 563 12.59 8.85 29.28
CA PRO A 563 13.70 8.19 29.98
C PRO A 563 13.77 6.69 29.72
N ARG A 564 14.97 6.16 29.52
CA ARG A 564 15.24 4.73 29.18
C ARG A 564 14.60 4.24 27.87
N SER A 565 14.16 5.13 26.96
CA SER A 565 13.72 4.72 25.63
C SER A 565 14.87 4.14 24.80
N LEU A 566 14.60 3.13 23.98
CA LEU A 566 15.55 2.60 23.00
C LEU A 566 15.27 3.24 21.63
N CYS A 567 16.26 3.88 21.03
CA CYS A 567 16.11 4.70 19.84
C CYS A 567 17.01 4.24 18.70
N ALA A 568 16.45 4.07 17.51
CA ALA A 568 17.20 3.83 16.28
C ALA A 568 17.53 5.17 15.59
N LEU A 569 18.76 5.32 15.14
CA LEU A 569 19.29 6.50 14.45
C LEU A 569 19.65 6.15 12.99
N ARG A 570 19.12 6.93 12.04
CA ARG A 570 19.44 6.83 10.61
C ARG A 570 20.01 8.16 10.11
N ALA A 571 21.14 8.15 9.41
CA ALA A 571 21.65 9.30 8.66
C ALA A 571 22.19 8.90 7.28
N VAL A 572 21.73 9.58 6.24
CA VAL A 572 22.02 9.29 4.82
C VAL A 572 22.41 10.54 4.04
N ASP A 573 23.20 10.36 2.98
CA ASP A 573 23.53 11.42 2.03
C ASP A 573 22.29 11.79 1.19
N LYS A 574 22.00 13.09 1.06
CA LYS A 574 20.95 13.59 0.16
C LYS A 574 21.10 13.04 -1.27
N SER A 575 22.31 12.80 -1.77
CA SER A 575 22.52 12.15 -3.09
C SER A 575 21.84 10.79 -3.22
N VAL A 576 21.66 10.03 -2.13
CA VAL A 576 20.98 8.72 -2.15
C VAL A 576 19.46 8.91 -2.29
N LEU A 577 18.89 9.87 -1.57
CA LEU A 577 17.46 10.23 -1.65
C LEU A 577 17.07 10.81 -3.02
N LEU A 578 18.03 11.47 -3.71
CA LEU A 578 17.84 11.95 -5.09
C LEU A 578 17.82 10.84 -6.15
N MET A 579 18.45 9.68 -5.90
CA MET A 579 18.39 8.53 -6.82
C MET A 579 17.02 7.86 -6.79
N LYS A 580 16.45 7.72 -5.58
CA LYS A 580 15.16 7.10 -5.34
C LYS A 580 14.59 7.69 -4.04
N PRO A 581 13.57 8.56 -4.10
CA PRO A 581 12.91 9.00 -2.88
C PRO A 581 12.28 7.79 -2.19
N GLU A 582 12.40 7.77 -0.86
CA GLU A 582 11.75 6.82 0.03
C GLU A 582 10.64 7.58 0.75
N ASP A 583 9.50 6.95 1.01
CA ASP A 583 8.46 7.55 1.83
C ASP A 583 9.00 7.69 3.26
N GLU A 584 9.46 8.89 3.61
CA GLU A 584 9.95 9.16 4.97
C GLU A 584 8.84 8.86 5.97
N LEU A 585 9.13 7.99 6.95
CA LEU A 585 8.21 7.67 8.03
C LEU A 585 7.70 8.97 8.66
N SER A 586 6.39 9.16 8.59
CA SER A 586 5.68 10.26 9.24
C SER A 586 4.75 9.71 10.32
N PRO A 587 4.26 10.54 11.26
CA PRO A 587 3.25 10.10 12.21
C PRO A 587 2.00 9.56 11.50
N SER A 588 1.54 10.23 10.44
CA SER A 588 0.43 9.76 9.61
C SER A 588 0.72 8.37 9.02
N SER A 589 1.89 8.12 8.44
CA SER A 589 2.28 6.79 7.93
C SER A 589 2.17 5.69 8.98
N VAL A 590 2.45 5.99 10.25
CA VAL A 590 2.36 5.01 11.35
C VAL A 590 0.91 4.81 11.82
N TYR A 591 0.11 5.87 11.90
CA TYR A 591 -1.35 5.74 12.10
C TYR A 591 -2.05 5.08 10.89
N ASP A 592 -1.47 5.16 9.69
CA ASP A 592 -1.96 4.53 8.47
C ASP A 592 -1.77 3.00 8.45
N LEU A 593 -0.81 2.48 9.22
CA LEU A 593 -0.61 1.04 9.42
C LEU A 593 -1.60 0.42 10.42
N LEU A 594 -2.40 1.22 11.15
CA LEU A 594 -3.40 0.69 12.07
C LEU A 594 -4.47 -0.11 11.31
N PRO A 595 -4.75 -1.37 11.72
CA PRO A 595 -5.77 -2.21 11.08
C PRO A 595 -7.19 -1.67 11.26
N LEU A 596 -7.36 -0.72 12.19
CA LEU A 596 -8.62 -0.09 12.57
C LEU A 596 -8.34 1.33 13.08
N LYS A 597 -8.78 2.34 12.32
CA LYS A 597 -8.77 3.77 12.72
C LYS A 597 -10.14 4.23 13.19
N GLU A 598 -11.17 3.73 12.50
CA GLU A 598 -12.58 4.05 12.67
C GLU A 598 -13.41 2.78 12.45
N ILE A 599 -14.56 2.70 13.11
CA ILE A 599 -15.63 1.73 12.83
C ILE A 599 -16.90 2.52 12.52
N ARG A 600 -17.76 2.01 11.63
CA ARG A 600 -19.13 2.52 11.41
C ARG A 600 -20.10 1.36 11.37
N GLY A 601 -21.03 1.28 12.32
CA GLY A 601 -21.98 0.18 12.43
C GLY A 601 -21.33 -1.18 12.73
N TYR A 602 -22.09 -2.26 12.55
CA TYR A 602 -21.67 -3.64 12.86
C TYR A 602 -21.02 -4.35 11.64
N SER A 603 -20.15 -3.64 10.94
CA SER A 603 -19.48 -4.12 9.71
C SER A 603 -17.97 -3.94 9.80
N PHE A 604 -17.20 -5.01 9.57
CA PHE A 604 -15.73 -4.97 9.57
C PHE A 604 -15.12 -5.98 8.59
N LYS A 605 -14.31 -5.48 7.65
CA LYS A 605 -13.83 -6.24 6.47
C LYS A 605 -15.04 -6.93 5.80
N ASP A 606 -14.96 -8.21 5.48
CA ASP A 606 -16.05 -8.96 4.85
C ASP A 606 -17.15 -9.45 5.82
N HIS A 607 -17.05 -9.13 7.13
CA HIS A 607 -18.02 -9.57 8.13
C HIS A 607 -19.09 -8.51 8.37
N TYR A 608 -20.34 -8.88 8.07
CA TYR A 608 -21.53 -8.09 8.34
C TYR A 608 -22.41 -8.86 9.34
N LEU A 609 -22.56 -8.31 10.55
CA LEU A 609 -23.46 -8.88 11.54
C LEU A 609 -24.87 -8.28 11.33
N GLU A 610 -25.72 -9.04 10.63
CA GLU A 610 -27.16 -8.81 10.68
C GLU A 610 -27.65 -9.11 12.10
N GLU A 611 -28.20 -8.10 12.80
CA GLU A 611 -29.00 -8.35 14.00
C GLU A 611 -30.34 -8.99 13.55
N ASP A 612 -30.83 -9.97 14.32
CA ASP A 612 -32.18 -10.49 14.14
C ASP A 612 -33.19 -9.33 14.07
N ASN A 613 -34.09 -9.40 13.08
CA ASN A 613 -34.91 -8.29 12.60
C ASN A 613 -35.42 -7.36 13.73
N VAL A 614 -34.80 -6.17 13.83
CA VAL A 614 -34.95 -5.24 14.96
C VAL A 614 -36.40 -4.80 15.20
N ASN A 615 -37.23 -4.86 14.15
CA ASN A 615 -38.68 -4.84 14.26
C ASN A 615 -39.25 -6.28 14.21
N PRO A 616 -39.57 -6.92 15.36
CA PRO A 616 -40.62 -7.93 15.37
C PRO A 616 -41.90 -7.24 14.92
N CYS A 617 -42.35 -7.53 13.70
CA CYS A 617 -43.24 -6.67 12.91
C CYS A 617 -44.35 -6.01 13.73
N VAL A 618 -44.17 -4.72 14.07
CA VAL A 618 -45.23 -3.90 14.63
C VAL A 618 -46.28 -3.75 13.54
N SER A 619 -47.34 -4.55 13.61
CA SER A 619 -48.48 -4.45 12.72
C SER A 619 -49.17 -3.13 12.99
N LEU A 620 -48.77 -2.12 12.22
CA LEU A 620 -49.30 -0.76 12.23
C LEU A 620 -50.72 -0.77 11.65
N ASP A 621 -51.65 -1.34 12.41
CA ASP A 621 -53.06 -1.43 12.06
C ASP A 621 -53.66 -0.03 11.93
N ASN A 622 -54.29 0.23 10.77
CA ASN A 622 -54.85 1.54 10.45
C ASN A 622 -55.97 1.93 11.44
N LEU A 623 -55.74 2.97 12.22
CA LEU A 623 -56.67 3.42 13.26
C LEU A 623 -57.83 4.21 12.66
N LEU A 624 -59.00 3.60 12.61
CA LEU A 624 -60.24 4.26 12.17
C LEU A 624 -60.85 5.09 13.31
N LEU A 625 -60.57 6.39 13.31
CA LEU A 625 -61.05 7.36 14.29
C LEU A 625 -61.95 8.40 13.62
N ASN A 626 -63.21 8.47 14.07
CA ASN A 626 -64.24 9.39 13.55
C ASN A 626 -64.41 9.35 12.00
N GLY A 627 -64.22 8.18 11.40
CA GLY A 627 -64.34 7.97 9.95
C GLY A 627 -63.07 8.29 9.15
N PHE A 628 -62.02 8.81 9.78
CA PHE A 628 -60.70 8.98 9.16
C PHE A 628 -59.84 7.75 9.40
N VAL A 629 -59.17 7.28 8.34
CA VAL A 629 -58.21 6.19 8.41
C VAL A 629 -56.84 6.80 8.76
N TYR A 630 -56.43 6.71 10.02
CA TYR A 630 -55.06 7.02 10.40
C TYR A 630 -54.15 5.88 9.98
N ILE A 631 -53.46 6.08 8.86
CA ILE A 631 -52.25 5.32 8.52
C ILE A 631 -51.14 5.92 9.38
N PRO A 632 -50.62 5.23 10.40
CA PRO A 632 -49.46 5.71 11.15
C PRO A 632 -48.24 5.72 10.21
N ILE A 633 -47.44 6.77 10.31
CA ILE A 633 -46.23 6.92 9.48
C ILE A 633 -45.21 5.86 9.95
N SER A 634 -44.79 4.98 9.05
CA SER A 634 -43.66 4.09 9.34
C SER A 634 -42.37 4.94 9.44
N PRO A 635 -41.52 4.75 10.46
CA PRO A 635 -40.28 5.51 10.62
C PRO A 635 -39.18 5.13 9.62
N ASP A 636 -39.47 4.28 8.63
CA ASP A 636 -38.53 3.77 7.62
C ASP A 636 -37.76 4.91 6.90
N GLY A 637 -36.50 5.11 7.29
CA GLY A 637 -35.58 6.09 6.70
C GLY A 637 -35.35 7.36 7.52
N GLU A 638 -36.07 7.57 8.63
CA GLU A 638 -35.71 8.58 9.63
C GLU A 638 -34.55 8.07 10.51
N GLY A 639 -33.69 8.98 10.98
CA GLY A 639 -32.57 8.61 11.84
C GLY A 639 -32.95 8.71 13.31
N ASP A 640 -32.63 7.71 14.12
CA ASP A 640 -33.04 7.67 15.53
C ASP A 640 -31.86 7.54 16.52
N ALA A 641 -32.18 7.38 17.81
CA ALA A 641 -31.18 7.18 18.84
C ALA A 641 -30.45 5.83 18.74
N TYR A 642 -31.10 4.77 18.25
CA TYR A 642 -30.46 3.47 18.02
C TYR A 642 -29.43 3.56 16.89
N ASP A 643 -29.72 4.28 15.80
CA ASP A 643 -28.76 4.56 14.73
C ASP A 643 -27.53 5.30 15.25
N ILE A 644 -27.71 6.31 16.10
CA ILE A 644 -26.58 7.03 16.72
C ILE A 644 -25.72 6.10 17.58
N LEU A 645 -26.34 5.20 18.35
CA LEU A 645 -25.64 4.26 19.21
C LEU A 645 -24.98 3.10 18.42
N LYS A 646 -25.57 2.71 17.29
CA LYS A 646 -25.04 1.74 16.31
C LYS A 646 -23.87 2.31 15.51
N VAL A 647 -23.94 3.57 15.06
CA VAL A 647 -22.81 4.30 14.47
C VAL A 647 -21.71 4.57 15.50
N SER A 648 -22.09 4.74 16.77
CA SER A 648 -21.17 4.77 17.92
C SER A 648 -20.68 3.38 18.35
N THR A 649 -21.16 2.31 17.71
CA THR A 649 -20.72 0.91 17.91
C THR A 649 -20.85 0.38 19.34
N SER A 650 -21.70 1.03 20.14
CA SER A 650 -21.80 0.82 21.59
C SER A 650 -23.11 0.12 21.96
N LEU A 651 -23.02 -1.13 22.41
CA LEU A 651 -24.17 -2.02 22.69
C LEU A 651 -24.91 -1.59 23.98
N SER A 652 -26.01 -0.82 23.86
CA SER A 652 -26.41 0.25 24.81
C SER A 652 -27.49 0.01 25.87
N PHE A 653 -27.31 0.60 27.07
CA PHE A 653 -28.24 0.90 28.18
C PHE A 653 -27.63 1.89 29.22
N PHE A 654 -28.37 2.40 30.25
CA PHE A 654 -28.06 3.66 31.01
C PHE A 654 -28.24 3.58 32.58
N PHE A 655 -27.76 4.39 33.62
CA PHE A 655 -27.40 5.82 34.02
C PHE A 655 -26.07 6.06 34.91
N VAL A 656 -25.78 7.32 35.39
CA VAL A 656 -25.07 7.88 36.65
C VAL A 656 -23.80 8.82 36.66
N ILE A 657 -23.53 9.54 37.79
CA ILE A 657 -22.90 10.88 38.01
C ILE A 657 -21.63 10.91 38.93
N PRO A 658 -20.60 11.78 38.70
CA PRO A 658 -19.48 12.04 39.65
C PRO A 658 -19.01 13.53 39.91
N PHE A 659 -18.38 13.78 41.09
CA PHE A 659 -17.21 14.66 41.48
C PHE A 659 -17.01 16.15 41.04
N TRP A 660 -16.01 16.86 41.66
CA TRP A 660 -15.06 17.93 41.16
C TRP A 660 -14.41 18.80 42.30
N ASN A 661 -13.34 19.64 42.20
CA ASN A 661 -11.99 19.59 41.51
C ASN A 661 -11.07 20.86 41.78
N SER A 662 -9.80 20.86 41.29
CA SER A 662 -8.91 22.01 40.84
C SER A 662 -8.23 22.97 41.86
N VAL A 663 -7.16 23.80 41.61
CA VAL A 663 -6.31 24.30 40.45
C VAL A 663 -4.84 24.59 40.97
N SER A 664 -3.74 25.15 40.37
CA SER A 664 -3.17 25.73 39.08
C SER A 664 -1.58 25.73 39.23
N SER A 665 -0.59 26.49 38.68
CA SER A 665 -0.20 27.52 37.64
C SER A 665 1.38 27.72 37.73
N PHE A 666 2.24 28.47 36.96
CA PHE A 666 2.34 29.19 35.65
C PHE A 666 3.84 29.59 35.29
N LEU A 667 4.25 29.64 34.00
CA LEU A 667 5.40 30.40 33.36
C LEU A 667 6.87 30.07 33.81
N THR A 668 8.03 30.59 33.29
CA THR A 668 8.42 31.71 32.37
C THR A 668 9.67 31.38 31.43
N CYS A 669 10.65 32.27 31.11
CA CYS A 669 11.62 32.12 29.97
C CYS A 669 13.02 32.85 30.01
N SER A 670 13.91 32.48 29.05
CA SER A 670 15.14 33.17 28.49
C SER A 670 16.52 33.04 29.23
N GLU A 671 17.74 33.08 28.63
CA GLU A 671 18.29 32.87 27.24
C GLU A 671 19.86 32.74 27.18
N GLY A 672 20.46 32.46 25.98
CA GLY A 672 21.93 32.59 25.65
C GLY A 672 22.75 31.27 25.49
N LEU A 673 23.99 31.20 24.92
CA LEU A 673 24.80 32.08 24.03
C LEU A 673 25.99 31.28 23.34
N PHE A 674 27.08 31.93 22.87
CA PHE A 674 28.25 31.37 22.11
C PHE A 674 29.59 31.41 22.93
N ASN A 675 30.81 30.94 22.56
CA ASN A 675 31.48 30.38 21.33
C ASN A 675 32.63 29.38 21.79
N GLU A 676 33.68 28.86 21.12
CA GLU A 676 34.37 28.91 19.78
C GLU A 676 35.30 27.65 19.62
N LEU A 677 36.01 27.41 18.48
CA LEU A 677 37.00 26.30 18.34
C LEU A 677 38.14 26.49 17.29
N CYS A 678 39.23 25.69 17.40
CA CYS A 678 40.44 25.69 16.53
C CYS A 678 40.45 24.56 15.47
N CYS A 679 41.42 24.54 14.52
CA CYS A 679 41.40 23.69 13.30
C CYS A 679 42.60 22.74 13.09
N LYS A 680 42.41 21.76 12.19
CA LYS A 680 43.37 20.73 11.73
C LYS A 680 43.54 20.79 10.19
N LEU A 681 44.49 20.01 9.64
CA LEU A 681 44.56 19.70 8.21
C LEU A 681 43.46 18.72 7.77
N THR A 682 43.07 18.78 6.50
CA THR A 682 42.00 17.99 5.87
C THR A 682 42.55 17.11 4.73
N VAL A 683 42.29 15.81 4.79
CA VAL A 683 42.56 14.83 3.71
C VAL A 683 41.34 13.93 3.60
N ARG A 684 40.76 13.80 2.42
CA ARG A 684 39.43 13.24 2.20
C ARG A 684 39.48 11.85 1.55
N LYS A 685 39.04 10.83 2.29
CA LYS A 685 39.00 9.41 1.88
C LYS A 685 37.71 8.67 2.30
N TYR A 686 37.03 9.10 3.36
CA TYR A 686 35.84 8.43 3.91
C TYR A 686 34.54 9.01 3.33
N PHE A 687 34.09 8.40 2.23
CA PHE A 687 32.88 8.77 1.49
C PHE A 687 31.79 7.68 1.59
N PRO A 688 31.12 7.51 2.75
CA PRO A 688 29.99 6.59 2.89
C PRO A 688 28.74 7.13 2.16
N GLU A 689 27.76 6.24 1.95
CA GLU A 689 26.39 6.59 1.51
C GLU A 689 25.42 6.69 2.70
N THR A 690 25.65 5.86 3.71
CA THR A 690 24.94 5.81 4.99
C THR A 690 25.96 6.11 6.09
N TRP A 691 25.73 7.16 6.87
CA TRP A 691 26.68 7.63 7.90
C TRP A 691 26.41 7.03 9.28
N ILE A 692 25.15 7.04 9.72
CA ILE A 692 24.71 6.53 11.04
C ILE A 692 23.61 5.50 10.80
N TRP A 693 23.73 4.34 11.45
CA TRP A 693 22.73 3.27 11.42
C TRP A 693 22.89 2.40 12.67
N ASP A 694 22.45 2.95 13.80
CA ASP A 694 22.82 2.50 15.13
C ASP A 694 21.64 2.62 16.10
N ILE A 695 21.63 1.79 17.16
CA ILE A 695 20.61 1.80 18.20
C ILE A 695 21.23 2.29 19.52
N VAL A 696 20.57 3.25 20.17
CA VAL A 696 21.05 3.97 21.36
C VAL A 696 19.99 3.94 22.45
N SER A 697 20.39 3.71 23.71
CA SER A 697 19.50 3.87 24.86
C SER A 697 19.61 5.28 25.46
N VAL A 698 18.46 5.88 25.77
CA VAL A 698 18.37 7.23 26.34
C VAL A 698 18.53 7.18 27.87
N ASN A 699 19.19 8.19 28.45
CA ASN A 699 19.49 8.21 29.88
C ASN A 699 18.24 8.40 30.76
N SER A 700 18.41 8.40 32.08
CA SER A 700 17.33 8.62 33.06
C SER A 700 16.74 10.05 33.04
N GLU A 701 17.37 10.99 32.36
CA GLU A 701 16.96 12.40 32.24
C GLU A 701 16.23 12.68 30.90
N GLY A 702 16.10 11.67 30.03
CA GLY A 702 15.49 11.80 28.70
C GLY A 702 16.45 12.28 27.59
N ASN A 703 17.77 12.28 27.84
CA ASN A 703 18.79 12.79 26.92
C ASN A 703 19.78 11.71 26.45
N ALA A 704 20.28 11.85 25.23
CA ALA A 704 21.47 11.15 24.73
C ALA A 704 22.27 12.07 23.78
N ASP A 705 23.53 12.35 24.14
CA ASP A 705 24.48 13.12 23.33
C ASP A 705 25.47 12.13 22.68
N LEU A 706 25.60 12.17 21.35
CA LEU A 706 26.60 11.42 20.59
C LEU A 706 27.57 12.37 19.88
N ASP A 707 28.83 12.35 20.27
CA ASP A 707 29.90 13.05 19.54
C ASP A 707 30.33 12.20 18.32
N VAL A 708 30.06 12.70 17.11
CA VAL A 708 30.26 11.99 15.83
C VAL A 708 31.13 12.79 14.86
N THR A 709 31.94 12.10 14.05
CA THR A 709 32.78 12.76 13.04
C THR A 709 32.05 12.84 11.70
N ILE A 710 31.98 14.04 11.12
CA ILE A 710 31.35 14.31 9.82
C ILE A 710 32.15 13.63 8.70
N PRO A 711 31.53 12.90 7.76
CA PRO A 711 32.25 12.25 6.66
C PRO A 711 32.88 13.24 5.67
N ASP A 712 33.69 12.72 4.75
CA ASP A 712 34.44 13.53 3.78
C ASP A 712 33.60 14.04 2.59
N THR A 713 32.35 13.59 2.47
CA THR A 713 31.42 13.99 1.41
C THR A 713 30.89 15.41 1.65
N ILE A 714 31.11 16.30 0.69
CA ILE A 714 30.56 17.67 0.70
C ILE A 714 29.12 17.60 0.18
N THR A 715 28.16 17.52 1.10
CA THR A 715 26.74 17.26 0.84
C THR A 715 25.86 17.76 1.99
N GLU A 716 24.55 17.69 1.82
CA GLU A 716 23.59 17.76 2.93
C GLU A 716 23.30 16.34 3.43
N TRP A 717 23.61 16.06 4.70
CA TRP A 717 23.23 14.81 5.38
C TRP A 717 21.82 14.99 5.94
N LYS A 718 20.91 14.05 5.65
CA LYS A 718 19.58 13.96 6.26
C LYS A 718 19.59 12.90 7.34
N ALA A 719 19.03 13.20 8.51
CA ALA A 719 18.94 12.25 9.61
C ALA A 719 17.58 12.28 10.30
N ASN A 720 17.10 11.11 10.71
CA ASN A 720 15.90 10.93 11.53
C ASN A 720 16.10 9.80 12.54
N ALA A 721 15.23 9.78 13.55
CA ALA A 721 15.26 8.85 14.67
C ALA A 721 13.86 8.48 15.12
N PHE A 722 13.73 7.26 15.65
CA PHE A 722 12.49 6.74 16.24
C PHE A 722 12.81 5.93 17.49
N CYS A 723 11.88 5.87 18.45
CA CYS A 723 12.14 5.35 19.79
C CYS A 723 10.98 4.53 20.37
N THR A 724 11.29 3.36 20.95
CA THR A 724 10.40 2.61 21.84
C THR A 724 10.61 3.00 23.29
N SER A 725 9.55 2.95 24.10
CA SER A 725 9.64 3.01 25.57
C SER A 725 8.52 2.17 26.18
N ALA A 726 8.80 1.52 27.31
CA ALA A 726 7.85 0.65 27.99
C ALA A 726 6.67 1.43 28.59
N ASP A 727 6.97 2.62 29.12
CA ASP A 727 6.01 3.44 29.87
C ASP A 727 5.24 4.40 28.95
N THR A 728 5.86 4.87 27.85
CA THR A 728 5.29 5.91 26.96
C THR A 728 5.02 5.44 25.53
N GLY A 729 5.42 4.23 25.14
CA GLY A 729 5.25 3.73 23.77
C GLY A 729 6.11 4.43 22.71
N PHE A 730 5.66 4.36 21.46
CA PHE A 730 6.36 4.83 20.26
C PHE A 730 6.51 6.35 20.16
N GLY A 731 7.60 6.78 19.50
CA GLY A 731 7.84 8.16 19.10
C GLY A 731 8.79 8.29 17.91
N LEU A 732 8.70 9.41 17.19
CA LEU A 732 9.40 9.69 15.93
C LEU A 732 9.86 11.15 15.94
N SER A 733 11.10 11.41 15.50
CA SER A 733 11.61 12.77 15.32
C SER A 733 11.36 13.30 13.91
N PRO A 734 11.14 14.61 13.72
CA PRO A 734 11.18 15.20 12.37
C PRO A 734 12.58 15.09 11.76
N THR A 735 12.66 14.87 10.45
CA THR A 735 13.93 14.78 9.72
C THR A 735 14.71 16.09 9.81
N VAL A 736 15.92 16.01 10.36
CA VAL A 736 16.87 17.14 10.48
C VAL A 736 17.98 17.01 9.45
N SER A 737 18.72 18.10 9.22
CA SER A 737 19.88 18.07 8.34
C SER A 737 21.13 18.72 8.93
N LEU A 738 22.26 18.21 8.45
CA LEU A 738 23.61 18.70 8.71
C LEU A 738 24.26 19.00 7.37
N ARG A 739 24.81 20.20 7.21
CA ARG A 739 25.51 20.60 6.00
C ARG A 739 27.01 20.38 6.15
N ALA A 740 27.56 19.42 5.42
CA ALA A 740 29.00 19.23 5.29
C ALA A 740 29.50 20.09 4.12
N PHE A 741 30.16 21.21 4.40
CA PHE A 741 30.57 22.16 3.37
C PHE A 741 31.99 22.70 3.59
N GLN A 742 32.72 22.88 2.50
CA GLN A 742 34.07 23.44 2.47
C GLN A 742 34.10 24.53 1.38
N PRO A 743 34.54 25.78 1.66
CA PRO A 743 34.51 26.86 0.66
C PRO A 743 35.45 26.67 -0.55
N PHE A 744 36.53 25.91 -0.38
CA PHE A 744 37.51 25.61 -1.43
C PHE A 744 37.81 24.11 -1.41
N PHE A 745 37.57 23.42 -2.53
CA PHE A 745 37.75 21.97 -2.64
C PHE A 745 37.89 21.51 -4.10
N VAL A 746 38.34 20.27 -4.30
CA VAL A 746 38.31 19.55 -5.57
C VAL A 746 37.28 18.41 -5.54
N GLU A 747 36.57 18.18 -6.63
CA GLU A 747 35.68 17.02 -6.77
C GLU A 747 35.98 16.25 -8.06
N LEU A 748 35.87 14.92 -8.00
CA LEU A 748 36.24 14.02 -9.11
C LEU A 748 35.01 13.52 -9.86
N THR A 749 35.11 13.48 -11.18
CA THR A 749 34.14 12.85 -12.08
C THR A 749 34.81 11.67 -12.76
N MET A 750 34.24 10.50 -12.53
CA MET A 750 34.73 9.17 -12.91
C MET A 750 33.52 8.24 -13.09
N PRO A 751 33.60 7.19 -13.94
CA PRO A 751 32.55 6.19 -14.06
C PRO A 751 32.48 5.28 -12.81
N TYR A 752 31.43 4.44 -12.74
CA TYR A 752 31.31 3.39 -11.73
C TYR A 752 32.43 2.35 -11.86
N SER A 753 32.63 1.86 -13.09
CA SER A 753 33.68 0.91 -13.46
C SER A 753 34.30 1.24 -14.82
N VAL A 754 35.39 0.55 -15.17
CA VAL A 754 36.10 0.68 -16.45
C VAL A 754 36.76 -0.65 -16.84
N VAL A 755 36.87 -0.94 -18.13
CA VAL A 755 37.53 -2.14 -18.64
C VAL A 755 39.06 -2.00 -18.58
N ARG A 756 39.77 -3.05 -18.11
CA ARG A 756 41.24 -3.10 -18.10
C ARG A 756 41.83 -2.87 -19.49
N GLY A 757 42.65 -1.84 -19.62
CA GLY A 757 43.35 -1.49 -20.87
C GLY A 757 42.64 -0.44 -21.73
N GLU A 758 41.37 -0.14 -21.47
CA GLU A 758 40.70 1.02 -22.08
C GLU A 758 41.14 2.32 -21.38
N SER A 759 41.04 3.46 -22.08
CA SER A 759 41.40 4.77 -21.52
C SER A 759 40.14 5.60 -21.29
N PHE A 760 39.89 6.01 -20.05
CA PHE A 760 38.76 6.86 -19.68
C PHE A 760 39.24 8.27 -19.30
N THR A 761 38.36 9.28 -19.39
CA THR A 761 38.70 10.66 -19.00
C THR A 761 38.33 10.94 -17.55
N LEU A 762 39.32 10.91 -16.66
CA LEU A 762 39.18 11.38 -15.28
C LEU A 762 39.16 12.91 -15.30
N LYS A 763 38.06 13.53 -14.84
CA LYS A 763 37.96 14.99 -14.71
C LYS A 763 37.98 15.39 -13.22
N ALA A 764 38.90 16.28 -12.83
CA ALA A 764 38.89 16.93 -11.53
C ALA A 764 38.41 18.38 -11.70
N THR A 765 37.40 18.80 -10.93
CA THR A 765 36.90 20.18 -10.93
C THR A 765 37.17 20.83 -9.59
N VAL A 766 37.91 21.94 -9.62
CA VAL A 766 38.24 22.76 -8.46
C VAL A 766 37.19 23.87 -8.33
N PHE A 767 36.59 24.01 -7.16
CA PHE A 767 35.57 25.01 -6.86
C PHE A 767 36.11 26.06 -5.87
N ASN A 768 35.83 27.34 -6.12
CA ASN A 768 36.08 28.42 -5.17
C ASN A 768 34.79 29.18 -4.83
N TYR A 769 34.32 29.02 -3.59
CA TYR A 769 33.18 29.75 -3.02
C TYR A 769 33.61 30.81 -1.97
N LEU A 770 34.91 31.12 -1.86
CA LEU A 770 35.41 32.27 -1.12
C LEU A 770 35.08 33.57 -1.86
N SER A 771 35.06 34.69 -1.14
CA SER A 771 34.85 36.04 -1.70
C SER A 771 36.02 36.54 -2.56
N ALA A 772 37.23 36.05 -2.31
CA ALA A 772 38.45 36.44 -3.02
C ALA A 772 38.86 35.44 -4.11
N CYS A 773 39.69 35.89 -5.04
CA CYS A 773 40.31 35.00 -6.03
C CYS A 773 41.49 34.24 -5.43
N ILE A 774 41.62 32.97 -5.81
CA ILE A 774 42.72 32.09 -5.41
C ILE A 774 43.48 31.60 -6.63
N ARG A 775 44.77 31.30 -6.45
CA ARG A 775 45.65 30.74 -7.49
C ARG A 775 46.04 29.32 -7.08
N VAL A 776 45.65 28.33 -7.87
CA VAL A 776 45.64 26.92 -7.48
C VAL A 776 46.48 26.04 -8.40
N THR A 777 47.15 25.06 -7.83
CA THR A 777 47.82 23.97 -8.56
C THR A 777 47.03 22.67 -8.40
N VAL A 778 46.89 21.89 -9.46
CA VAL A 778 46.17 20.60 -9.46
C VAL A 778 47.14 19.49 -9.87
N SER A 779 47.16 18.38 -9.12
CA SER A 779 48.03 17.23 -9.39
C SER A 779 47.33 15.89 -9.12
N LEU A 780 47.58 14.91 -9.97
CA LEU A 780 47.20 13.51 -9.80
C LEU A 780 48.45 12.74 -9.34
N ALA A 781 48.34 11.91 -8.31
CA ALA A 781 49.45 11.10 -7.83
C ALA A 781 49.78 9.96 -8.81
N GLU A 782 51.06 9.73 -9.09
CA GLU A 782 51.52 8.61 -9.92
C GLU A 782 51.39 7.26 -9.18
N SER A 783 51.15 6.19 -9.93
CA SER A 783 50.93 4.85 -9.40
C SER A 783 51.34 3.78 -10.41
N THR A 784 51.73 2.59 -9.96
CA THR A 784 51.98 1.44 -10.83
C THR A 784 50.69 0.83 -11.41
N HIS A 785 49.54 1.13 -10.80
CA HIS A 785 48.25 0.51 -11.11
C HIS A 785 47.56 1.09 -12.37
N PHE A 786 47.95 2.29 -12.81
CA PHE A 786 47.40 2.96 -13.98
C PHE A 786 48.47 3.81 -14.69
N LEU A 787 48.25 4.14 -15.96
CA LEU A 787 48.91 5.26 -16.62
C LEU A 787 47.94 6.44 -16.68
N ALA A 788 48.44 7.67 -16.55
CA ALA A 788 47.64 8.88 -16.71
C ALA A 788 48.39 9.88 -17.60
N THR A 789 47.69 10.49 -18.55
CA THR A 789 48.22 11.56 -19.42
C THR A 789 47.25 12.74 -19.44
N PRO A 790 47.72 13.99 -19.29
CA PRO A 790 46.82 15.15 -19.32
C PRO A 790 46.25 15.37 -20.73
N VAL A 791 44.96 15.68 -20.83
CA VAL A 791 44.25 15.87 -22.11
C VAL A 791 44.56 17.24 -22.72
N GLU A 792 44.77 18.25 -21.87
CA GLU A 792 45.19 19.59 -22.26
C GLU A 792 46.66 19.82 -21.84
N LYS A 793 47.32 20.86 -22.39
CA LYS A 793 48.62 21.31 -21.86
C LYS A 793 48.39 21.88 -20.46
N GLN A 794 48.81 21.13 -19.45
CA GLN A 794 48.64 21.50 -18.05
C GLN A 794 49.47 22.74 -17.71
N GLU A 795 48.80 23.83 -17.32
CA GLU A 795 49.46 25.04 -16.83
C GLU A 795 49.95 24.81 -15.38
N GLU A 796 51.05 25.46 -14.98
CA GLU A 796 51.61 25.33 -13.63
C GLU A 796 50.63 25.79 -12.53
N PHE A 797 49.71 26.72 -12.87
CA PHE A 797 48.75 27.31 -11.95
C PHE A 797 47.50 27.78 -12.71
N TYR A 798 46.35 27.77 -12.04
CA TYR A 798 45.10 28.36 -12.56
C TYR A 798 44.57 29.42 -11.60
N CYS A 799 43.96 30.47 -12.13
CA CYS A 799 43.25 31.49 -11.34
C CYS A 799 41.76 31.14 -11.24
N VAL A 800 41.22 31.08 -10.02
CA VAL A 800 39.80 30.76 -9.76
C VAL A 800 39.20 31.80 -8.80
N CYS A 801 38.27 32.61 -9.31
CA CYS A 801 37.61 33.68 -8.55
C CYS A 801 36.31 33.21 -7.86
N MET A 802 35.65 34.11 -7.12
CA MET A 802 34.40 33.83 -6.39
C MET A 802 33.33 33.17 -7.27
N ASN A 803 32.75 32.06 -6.77
CA ASN A 803 31.82 31.16 -7.49
C ASN A 803 32.39 30.58 -8.80
N GLY A 804 33.70 30.68 -9.02
CA GLY A 804 34.40 30.14 -10.17
C GLY A 804 34.76 28.67 -9.99
N ARG A 805 34.94 27.99 -11.13
CA ARG A 805 35.46 26.63 -11.21
C ARG A 805 36.48 26.47 -12.33
N LYS A 806 37.45 25.58 -12.15
CA LYS A 806 38.35 25.10 -13.24
C LYS A 806 38.37 23.57 -13.23
N THR A 807 38.06 22.99 -14.38
CA THR A 807 38.20 21.55 -14.61
C THR A 807 39.55 21.26 -15.28
N VAL A 808 40.20 20.17 -14.87
CA VAL A 808 41.40 19.57 -15.48
C VAL A 808 41.07 18.10 -15.78
N ALA A 809 41.58 17.56 -16.88
CA ALA A 809 41.27 16.21 -17.32
C ALA A 809 42.54 15.39 -17.66
N TRP A 810 42.54 14.13 -17.28
CA TRP A 810 43.55 13.13 -17.67
C TRP A 810 42.89 11.95 -18.35
N ALA A 811 43.48 11.47 -19.44
CA ALA A 811 43.20 10.15 -19.99
C ALA A 811 43.94 9.10 -19.13
N VAL A 812 43.18 8.25 -18.45
CA VAL A 812 43.68 7.26 -17.48
C VAL A 812 43.41 5.86 -17.99
N THR A 813 44.44 5.02 -18.05
CA THR A 813 44.39 3.63 -18.52
C THR A 813 44.81 2.69 -17.37
N PRO A 814 43.88 1.90 -16.78
CA PRO A 814 44.19 1.01 -15.67
C PRO A 814 44.87 -0.30 -16.15
N ARG A 815 45.77 -0.82 -15.31
CA ARG A 815 46.55 -2.04 -15.57
C ARG A 815 46.15 -3.21 -14.66
N SER A 816 45.92 -2.95 -13.37
CA SER A 816 45.44 -3.96 -12.41
C SER A 816 43.92 -4.10 -12.45
N LEU A 817 43.43 -5.32 -12.29
CA LEU A 817 42.00 -5.62 -12.07
C LEU A 817 41.58 -5.31 -10.63
N GLY A 818 40.28 -5.13 -10.41
CA GLY A 818 39.71 -4.87 -9.08
C GLY A 818 39.71 -3.39 -8.71
N GLN A 819 39.78 -3.09 -7.41
CA GLN A 819 39.73 -1.72 -6.90
C GLN A 819 41.09 -1.01 -7.05
N VAL A 820 41.08 0.18 -7.66
CA VAL A 820 42.27 1.03 -7.86
C VAL A 820 42.04 2.39 -7.20
N GLU A 821 42.96 2.82 -6.32
CA GLU A 821 42.89 4.15 -5.69
C GLU A 821 43.45 5.24 -6.62
N LEU A 822 42.65 6.29 -6.81
CA LEU A 822 43.02 7.53 -7.51
C LEU A 822 43.12 8.65 -6.47
N SER A 823 44.28 9.30 -6.38
CA SER A 823 44.53 10.41 -5.44
C SER A 823 44.84 11.70 -6.18
N VAL A 824 44.00 12.72 -6.01
CA VAL A 824 44.16 14.05 -6.61
C VAL A 824 44.32 15.07 -5.49
N SER A 825 45.36 15.92 -5.57
CA SER A 825 45.60 16.99 -4.62
C SER A 825 45.56 18.37 -5.29
N THR A 826 45.01 19.34 -4.56
CA THR A 826 44.95 20.75 -4.95
C THR A 826 45.45 21.64 -3.83
N GLU A 827 46.18 22.69 -4.19
CA GLU A 827 46.77 23.61 -3.22
C GLU A 827 46.64 25.06 -3.70
N ALA A 828 46.27 25.97 -2.79
CA ALA A 828 46.32 27.40 -3.02
C ALA A 828 47.75 27.94 -2.77
N LEU A 829 48.33 28.61 -3.78
CA LEU A 829 49.70 29.11 -3.75
C LEU A 829 49.85 30.39 -2.91
N GLN A 830 50.91 30.44 -2.11
CA GLN A 830 51.19 31.54 -1.18
C GLN A 830 51.95 32.73 -1.81
N ASN A 831 51.50 33.19 -2.99
CA ASN A 831 52.14 34.27 -3.76
C ASN A 831 51.16 35.42 -4.06
N GLN A 832 51.51 36.64 -3.65
CA GLN A 832 50.71 37.88 -3.83
C GLN A 832 50.67 38.43 -5.27
N GLN A 833 50.97 37.62 -6.29
CA GLN A 833 50.83 38.04 -7.69
C GLN A 833 49.36 38.04 -8.10
N PRO A 834 48.81 39.15 -8.62
CA PRO A 834 47.37 39.26 -8.88
C PRO A 834 46.92 38.38 -10.05
N CYS A 835 45.68 37.89 -9.95
CA CYS A 835 45.01 37.19 -11.03
C CYS A 835 44.40 38.23 -11.99
N GLY A 836 45.24 38.77 -12.88
CA GLY A 836 44.88 39.92 -13.72
C GLY A 836 44.71 41.17 -12.86
N ASN A 837 43.47 41.68 -12.76
CA ASN A 837 43.14 42.85 -11.95
C ASN A 837 42.68 42.49 -10.52
N ALA A 838 42.55 41.20 -10.18
CA ALA A 838 42.02 40.77 -8.89
C ALA A 838 43.13 40.50 -7.85
N VAL A 839 42.90 40.97 -6.62
CA VAL A 839 43.71 40.63 -5.45
C VAL A 839 43.55 39.15 -5.14
N VAL A 840 44.67 38.49 -4.81
CA VAL A 840 44.72 37.07 -4.44
C VAL A 840 44.90 36.95 -2.94
N GLU A 841 43.98 36.25 -2.28
CA GLU A 841 44.04 35.94 -0.85
C GLU A 841 44.31 34.45 -0.64
N THR A 842 44.95 34.10 0.48
CA THR A 842 45.26 32.70 0.84
C THR A 842 44.43 32.29 2.05
N PRO A 843 43.58 31.25 1.97
CA PRO A 843 42.80 30.81 3.12
C PRO A 843 43.70 30.20 4.20
N GLU A 844 43.59 30.68 5.44
CA GLU A 844 44.38 30.19 6.60
C GLU A 844 44.05 28.74 6.96
N LYS A 845 42.85 28.27 6.63
CA LYS A 845 42.31 26.95 6.94
C LYS A 845 41.89 26.28 5.63
N GLY A 846 42.26 25.00 5.43
CA GLY A 846 41.92 24.25 4.21
C GLY A 846 42.74 24.61 2.96
N ARG A 847 43.95 25.20 3.09
CA ARG A 847 44.83 25.58 1.97
C ARG A 847 45.10 24.46 0.94
N LYS A 848 45.13 23.21 1.40
CA LYS A 848 45.35 22.01 0.57
C LYS A 848 44.20 21.03 0.80
N ASP A 849 43.58 20.59 -0.30
CA ASP A 849 42.56 19.55 -0.31
C ASP A 849 43.06 18.37 -1.14
N THR A 850 42.88 17.15 -0.64
CA THR A 850 43.34 15.92 -1.29
C THR A 850 42.24 14.88 -1.20
N VAL A 851 41.79 14.41 -2.37
CA VAL A 851 40.68 13.46 -2.51
C VAL A 851 41.21 12.12 -3.00
N ILE A 852 40.86 11.06 -2.28
CA ILE A 852 41.13 9.67 -2.66
C ILE A 852 39.80 8.98 -2.98
N ARG A 853 39.64 8.50 -4.22
CA ARG A 853 38.48 7.71 -4.66
C ARG A 853 38.95 6.34 -5.17
N GLN A 854 38.09 5.33 -5.05
CA GLN A 854 38.33 3.99 -5.59
C GLN A 854 37.52 3.77 -6.86
N LEU A 855 38.17 3.25 -7.91
CA LEU A 855 37.57 2.88 -9.19
C LEU A 855 37.57 1.36 -9.33
N VAL A 856 36.49 0.78 -9.86
CA VAL A 856 36.39 -0.65 -10.17
C VAL A 856 36.93 -0.91 -11.57
N VAL A 857 37.92 -1.80 -11.71
CA VAL A 857 38.50 -2.21 -12.99
C VAL A 857 38.07 -3.64 -13.34
N GLU A 858 37.32 -3.76 -14.42
CA GLU A 858 36.73 -4.99 -14.92
C GLU A 858 37.59 -5.68 -15.99
N VAL A 859 37.24 -6.94 -16.28
CA VAL A 859 37.86 -7.74 -17.35
C VAL A 859 37.27 -7.39 -18.71
N CYS A 860 38.12 -7.34 -19.74
CA CYS A 860 37.67 -7.15 -21.13
C CYS A 860 37.10 -8.45 -21.69
N GLY A 861 35.93 -8.38 -22.35
CA GLY A 861 35.34 -9.49 -23.10
C GLY A 861 33.82 -9.52 -23.04
N LEU A 862 33.22 -10.50 -23.72
CA LEU A 862 31.81 -10.84 -23.58
C LEU A 862 31.67 -11.95 -22.53
N LEU A 863 30.81 -11.76 -21.53
CA LEU A 863 30.52 -12.79 -20.53
C LEU A 863 29.66 -13.90 -21.17
N SER A 864 30.06 -15.16 -20.99
CA SER A 864 29.36 -16.35 -21.48
C SER A 864 28.99 -17.26 -20.31
N LEU A 865 27.71 -17.63 -20.19
CA LEU A 865 27.16 -18.30 -19.01
C LEU A 865 26.63 -19.70 -19.34
N VAL A 866 27.38 -20.73 -18.95
CA VAL A 866 27.02 -22.14 -19.21
C VAL A 866 26.24 -22.74 -18.03
N ALA A 867 24.91 -22.65 -18.07
CA ALA A 867 24.03 -23.17 -17.02
C ALA A 867 23.76 -24.69 -17.14
N GLN A 868 24.55 -25.50 -16.43
CA GLN A 868 24.24 -26.91 -16.15
C GLN A 868 23.17 -27.01 -15.04
N LYS A 869 22.26 -27.98 -15.14
CA LYS A 869 21.22 -28.27 -14.14
C LYS A 869 21.10 -29.77 -13.94
N VAL A 870 21.16 -30.21 -12.68
CA VAL A 870 21.03 -31.60 -12.25
C VAL A 870 19.85 -31.71 -11.28
N VAL A 871 19.11 -32.82 -11.30
CA VAL A 871 17.98 -33.08 -10.41
C VAL A 871 18.23 -34.40 -9.68
N ILE A 872 18.56 -34.32 -8.39
CA ILE A 872 18.88 -35.49 -7.56
C ILE A 872 17.65 -35.82 -6.70
N ILE A 873 17.14 -37.05 -6.82
CA ILE A 873 16.02 -37.57 -6.02
C ILE A 873 16.55 -38.75 -5.17
N PRO A 874 16.94 -38.53 -3.90
CA PRO A 874 17.58 -39.54 -3.06
C PRO A 874 16.57 -40.56 -2.50
N CYS A 875 16.16 -41.50 -3.35
CA CYS A 875 15.34 -42.65 -2.93
C CYS A 875 16.19 -43.66 -2.14
N TYR A 876 16.35 -43.43 -0.83
CA TYR A 876 17.01 -44.30 0.16
C TYR A 876 18.52 -44.58 -0.03
N ALA A 877 19.13 -44.16 -1.14
CA ALA A 877 20.54 -44.33 -1.43
C ALA A 877 21.24 -42.98 -1.75
N SER A 878 22.54 -42.90 -1.44
CA SER A 878 23.39 -41.76 -1.77
C SER A 878 23.73 -41.73 -3.27
N ILE A 879 23.05 -40.87 -4.02
CA ILE A 879 23.33 -40.61 -5.44
C ILE A 879 24.31 -39.43 -5.55
N SER A 880 25.34 -39.56 -6.40
CA SER A 880 26.29 -38.48 -6.70
C SER A 880 26.54 -38.41 -8.20
N GLU A 881 26.49 -37.20 -8.76
CA GLU A 881 26.66 -36.96 -10.20
C GLU A 881 27.79 -35.94 -10.42
N PRO A 882 28.83 -36.25 -11.23
CA PRO A 882 29.99 -35.38 -11.40
C PRO A 882 29.71 -34.24 -12.39
N VAL A 883 29.76 -33.00 -11.92
CA VAL A 883 29.64 -31.80 -12.75
C VAL A 883 31.02 -31.40 -13.29
N SER A 884 31.17 -31.34 -14.62
CA SER A 884 32.43 -30.95 -15.27
C SER A 884 32.36 -29.52 -15.82
N LEU A 885 33.33 -28.69 -15.43
CA LEU A 885 33.46 -27.31 -15.87
C LEU A 885 34.53 -27.22 -16.96
N VAL A 886 34.11 -27.10 -18.22
CA VAL A 886 35.01 -26.93 -19.37
C VAL A 886 35.13 -25.45 -19.70
N LEU A 887 36.34 -24.91 -19.60
CA LEU A 887 36.64 -23.52 -19.96
C LEU A 887 37.22 -23.48 -21.39
N PRO A 888 36.71 -22.61 -22.29
CA PRO A 888 37.34 -22.37 -23.60
C PRO A 888 38.73 -21.76 -23.48
N GLU A 889 39.59 -21.99 -24.48
CA GLU A 889 40.93 -21.38 -24.59
C GLU A 889 40.89 -19.84 -24.73
N THR A 890 39.73 -19.26 -25.03
CA THR A 890 39.50 -17.81 -25.17
C THR A 890 39.14 -17.11 -23.84
N VAL A 891 39.18 -17.81 -22.71
CA VAL A 891 38.89 -17.24 -21.37
C VAL A 891 40.05 -16.33 -20.91
N VAL A 892 39.72 -15.16 -20.36
CA VAL A 892 40.69 -14.19 -19.85
C VAL A 892 41.06 -14.53 -18.39
N ASP A 893 42.35 -14.46 -18.05
CA ASP A 893 42.84 -14.69 -16.70
C ASP A 893 42.05 -13.89 -15.65
N GLY A 894 41.48 -14.62 -14.67
CA GLY A 894 40.68 -14.05 -13.59
C GLY A 894 39.21 -13.79 -13.90
N SER A 895 38.71 -14.06 -15.12
CA SER A 895 37.28 -13.87 -15.44
C SER A 895 36.38 -15.05 -15.07
N ALA A 896 36.93 -16.25 -14.89
CA ALA A 896 36.16 -17.46 -14.62
C ALA A 896 35.54 -17.45 -13.21
N ARG A 897 34.21 -17.56 -13.14
CA ARG A 897 33.42 -17.65 -11.89
C ARG A 897 32.46 -18.84 -12.01
N ALA A 898 32.21 -19.53 -10.91
CA ALA A 898 31.29 -20.67 -10.86
C ALA A 898 30.36 -20.54 -9.65
N TYR A 899 29.05 -20.62 -9.91
CA TYR A 899 28.00 -20.55 -8.91
C TYR A 899 27.21 -21.86 -8.89
N PHE A 900 26.84 -22.34 -7.71
CA PHE A 900 25.96 -23.49 -7.54
C PHE A 900 24.78 -23.11 -6.64
N SER A 901 23.60 -23.61 -6.97
CA SER A 901 22.34 -23.33 -6.26
C SER A 901 21.56 -24.62 -6.06
N VAL A 902 21.19 -24.93 -4.82
CA VAL A 902 20.38 -26.12 -4.48
C VAL A 902 18.97 -25.66 -4.14
N LEU A 903 17.97 -26.31 -4.75
CA LEU A 903 16.55 -25.97 -4.59
C LEU A 903 15.75 -27.27 -4.43
N GLY A 904 14.93 -27.35 -3.38
CA GLY A 904 14.15 -28.57 -3.05
C GLY A 904 12.82 -28.71 -3.81
N ASP A 905 12.26 -27.60 -4.30
CA ASP A 905 10.98 -27.58 -5.03
C ASP A 905 11.11 -26.71 -6.30
N ILE A 906 10.79 -27.32 -7.44
CA ILE A 906 10.85 -26.70 -8.78
C ILE A 906 9.61 -25.86 -9.15
N MET A 907 8.54 -25.90 -8.35
CA MET A 907 7.28 -25.16 -8.60
C MET A 907 6.91 -24.16 -7.50
N GLY A 908 7.53 -24.22 -6.31
CA GLY A 908 7.19 -23.43 -5.12
C GLY A 908 7.32 -21.90 -5.22
N THR A 909 7.84 -21.35 -6.32
CA THR A 909 7.76 -19.90 -6.64
C THR A 909 6.60 -19.57 -7.58
N ALA A 910 6.23 -20.48 -8.48
CA ALA A 910 5.11 -20.30 -9.41
C ALA A 910 3.74 -20.61 -8.79
N MET A 911 3.70 -21.47 -7.77
CA MET A 911 2.47 -22.00 -7.15
C MET A 911 2.14 -21.34 -5.80
N GLN A 912 2.69 -20.16 -5.51
CA GLN A 912 2.32 -19.39 -4.33
C GLN A 912 0.90 -18.81 -4.51
N ASN A 913 0.15 -18.66 -3.40
CA ASN A 913 -1.21 -18.12 -3.36
C ASN A 913 -2.27 -18.88 -4.21
N LEU A 914 -2.05 -20.16 -4.53
CA LEU A 914 -3.02 -21.00 -5.28
C LEU A 914 -4.44 -21.01 -4.69
N HIS A 915 -4.61 -20.81 -3.37
CA HIS A 915 -5.92 -20.70 -2.72
C HIS A 915 -6.79 -19.57 -3.30
N GLN A 916 -6.18 -18.53 -3.90
CA GLN A 916 -6.89 -17.41 -4.55
C GLN A 916 -7.50 -17.78 -5.90
N LEU A 917 -7.10 -18.92 -6.50
CA LEU A 917 -7.72 -19.45 -7.72
C LEU A 917 -9.03 -20.20 -7.44
N LEU A 918 -9.38 -20.44 -6.18
CA LEU A 918 -10.63 -21.11 -5.79
C LEU A 918 -11.82 -20.17 -5.99
N GLN A 919 -12.65 -20.44 -7.00
CA GLN A 919 -13.79 -19.61 -7.36
C GLN A 919 -15.09 -20.42 -7.39
N MET A 920 -16.20 -19.80 -6.97
CA MET A 920 -17.52 -20.45 -7.01
C MET A 920 -17.98 -20.66 -8.46
N PRO A 921 -18.26 -21.89 -8.94
CA PRO A 921 -18.62 -22.11 -10.34
C PRO A 921 -19.98 -21.51 -10.72
N PHE A 922 -20.04 -20.76 -11.82
CA PHE A 922 -21.25 -20.12 -12.34
C PHE A 922 -21.29 -20.08 -13.88
N GLY A 923 -22.40 -19.58 -14.44
CA GLY A 923 -22.59 -19.39 -15.88
C GLY A 923 -23.20 -20.60 -16.58
N CYS A 924 -22.98 -20.72 -17.88
CA CYS A 924 -23.42 -21.86 -18.71
C CYS A 924 -22.53 -23.11 -18.53
N GLY A 925 -22.87 -24.23 -19.20
CA GLY A 925 -22.14 -25.50 -19.07
C GLY A 925 -20.68 -25.48 -19.57
N GLU A 926 -20.29 -24.45 -20.31
CA GLU A 926 -18.88 -24.12 -20.61
C GLU A 926 -18.24 -23.38 -19.43
N GLN A 927 -18.79 -22.21 -19.05
CA GLN A 927 -18.26 -21.33 -17.99
C GLN A 927 -18.14 -22.03 -16.63
N ASN A 928 -19.15 -22.83 -16.26
CA ASN A 928 -19.16 -23.59 -15.01
C ASN A 928 -17.99 -24.59 -14.96
N MET A 929 -17.59 -25.18 -16.11
CA MET A 929 -16.43 -26.08 -16.19
C MET A 929 -15.08 -25.36 -16.18
N VAL A 930 -15.00 -24.12 -16.68
CA VAL A 930 -13.78 -23.28 -16.55
C VAL A 930 -13.43 -23.04 -15.09
N LEU A 931 -14.43 -22.95 -14.21
CA LEU A 931 -14.25 -22.69 -12.78
C LEU A 931 -14.19 -23.98 -11.94
N PHE A 932 -14.99 -24.99 -12.30
CA PHE A 932 -15.03 -26.27 -11.59
C PHE A 932 -13.73 -27.08 -11.71
N ALA A 933 -13.11 -27.16 -12.90
CA ALA A 933 -11.93 -28.01 -13.08
C ALA A 933 -10.66 -27.48 -12.34
N PRO A 934 -10.30 -26.18 -12.37
CA PRO A 934 -9.17 -25.67 -11.59
C PRO A 934 -9.32 -25.88 -10.09
N ASN A 935 -10.53 -25.78 -9.53
CA ASN A 935 -10.77 -26.02 -8.10
C ASN A 935 -10.32 -27.43 -7.67
N ILE A 936 -10.47 -28.44 -8.54
CA ILE A 936 -10.00 -29.81 -8.28
C ILE A 936 -8.47 -29.85 -8.26
N TYR A 937 -7.82 -29.31 -9.29
CA TYR A 937 -6.36 -29.37 -9.43
C TYR A 937 -5.64 -28.56 -8.34
N VAL A 938 -6.21 -27.43 -7.91
CA VAL A 938 -5.72 -26.65 -6.76
C VAL A 938 -5.82 -27.48 -5.48
N LEU A 939 -6.95 -28.15 -5.23
CA LEU A 939 -7.16 -28.97 -4.04
C LEU A 939 -6.22 -30.19 -4.00
N ASP A 940 -6.06 -30.89 -5.13
CA ASP A 940 -5.13 -32.02 -5.27
C ASP A 940 -3.66 -31.60 -5.08
N TYR A 941 -3.25 -30.44 -5.64
CA TYR A 941 -1.90 -29.90 -5.45
C TYR A 941 -1.63 -29.50 -4.00
N LEU A 942 -2.54 -28.76 -3.36
CA LEU A 942 -2.39 -28.34 -1.96
C LEU A 942 -2.37 -29.54 -1.00
N ASN A 943 -3.16 -30.58 -1.30
CA ASN A 943 -3.15 -31.84 -0.56
C ASN A 943 -1.81 -32.58 -0.72
N LYS A 944 -1.32 -32.75 -1.95
CA LYS A 944 -0.04 -33.44 -2.25
C LYS A 944 1.20 -32.70 -1.74
N THR A 945 1.14 -31.38 -1.59
CA THR A 945 2.22 -30.56 -1.03
C THR A 945 2.14 -30.40 0.49
N GLY A 946 1.07 -30.88 1.14
CA GLY A 946 0.86 -30.73 2.59
C GLY A 946 0.54 -29.29 3.03
N GLN A 947 0.14 -28.42 2.10
CA GLN A 947 -0.13 -26.99 2.34
C GLN A 947 -1.64 -26.68 2.50
N LEU A 948 -2.49 -27.70 2.52
CA LEU A 948 -3.94 -27.56 2.59
C LEU A 948 -4.43 -27.32 4.04
N SER A 949 -5.02 -26.15 4.30
CA SER A 949 -5.77 -25.90 5.55
C SER A 949 -7.22 -26.39 5.45
N GLU A 950 -7.81 -26.75 6.60
CA GLU A 950 -9.17 -27.31 6.66
C GLU A 950 -10.25 -26.30 6.24
N GLU A 951 -10.03 -25.00 6.47
CA GLU A 951 -10.89 -23.92 5.99
C GLU A 951 -10.93 -23.86 4.45
N VAL A 952 -9.75 -23.80 3.82
CA VAL A 952 -9.59 -23.77 2.35
C VAL A 952 -10.18 -25.03 1.71
N LYS A 953 -9.97 -26.19 2.33
CA LYS A 953 -10.56 -27.48 1.95
C LYS A 953 -12.09 -27.46 2.02
N SER A 954 -12.69 -27.00 3.12
CA SER A 954 -14.14 -26.89 3.28
C SER A 954 -14.76 -25.95 2.24
N LYS A 955 -14.14 -24.78 2.01
CA LYS A 955 -14.54 -23.80 1.00
C LYS A 955 -14.48 -24.39 -0.42
N ALA A 956 -13.39 -25.08 -0.75
CA ALA A 956 -13.22 -25.78 -2.02
C ALA A 956 -14.27 -26.89 -2.23
N ILE A 957 -14.52 -27.72 -1.21
CA ILE A 957 -15.54 -28.78 -1.25
C ILE A 957 -16.93 -28.18 -1.50
N GLY A 958 -17.30 -27.09 -0.82
CA GLY A 958 -18.57 -26.39 -1.06
C GLY A 958 -18.71 -25.89 -2.51
N TYR A 959 -17.64 -25.31 -3.08
CA TYR A 959 -17.61 -24.88 -4.48
C TYR A 959 -17.69 -26.06 -5.46
N LEU A 960 -17.04 -27.18 -5.18
CA LEU A 960 -17.09 -28.40 -6.00
C LEU A 960 -18.49 -29.03 -5.98
N VAL A 961 -19.12 -29.19 -4.80
CA VAL A 961 -20.50 -29.72 -4.70
C VAL A 961 -21.49 -28.83 -5.46
N SER A 962 -21.39 -27.51 -5.33
CA SER A 962 -22.25 -26.58 -6.09
C SER A 962 -21.99 -26.65 -7.60
N GLY A 963 -20.71 -26.69 -8.02
CA GLY A 963 -20.33 -26.79 -9.43
C GLY A 963 -20.76 -28.08 -10.11
N TYR A 964 -20.68 -29.21 -9.40
CA TYR A 964 -21.21 -30.50 -9.85
C TYR A 964 -22.72 -30.44 -10.07
N GLN A 965 -23.50 -30.02 -9.06
CA GLN A 965 -24.96 -29.86 -9.18
C GLN A 965 -25.37 -28.87 -10.28
N ARG A 966 -24.59 -27.79 -10.48
CA ARG A 966 -24.79 -26.85 -11.60
C ARG A 966 -24.54 -27.52 -12.95
N GLN A 967 -23.48 -28.32 -13.09
CA GLN A 967 -23.13 -28.95 -14.36
C GLN A 967 -24.19 -29.97 -14.85
N LEU A 968 -24.86 -30.67 -13.93
CA LEU A 968 -25.91 -31.64 -14.27
C LEU A 968 -27.12 -31.01 -14.97
N LYS A 969 -27.34 -29.69 -14.85
CA LYS A 969 -28.38 -28.96 -15.58
C LYS A 969 -28.14 -28.95 -17.10
N TYR A 970 -26.91 -29.23 -17.54
CA TYR A 970 -26.49 -29.26 -18.94
C TYR A 970 -26.32 -30.69 -19.50
N LYS A 971 -26.62 -31.70 -18.69
CA LYS A 971 -26.65 -33.12 -19.09
C LYS A 971 -27.89 -33.40 -19.94
N HIS A 972 -27.71 -34.16 -21.02
CA HIS A 972 -28.77 -34.69 -21.88
C HIS A 972 -29.28 -36.04 -21.39
N TRP A 973 -30.46 -36.44 -21.88
CA TRP A 973 -31.03 -37.77 -21.65
C TRP A 973 -30.18 -38.91 -22.21
N ASP A 974 -29.32 -38.62 -23.20
CA ASP A 974 -28.40 -39.57 -23.82
C ASP A 974 -27.04 -39.67 -23.10
N GLY A 975 -26.86 -38.95 -21.98
CA GLY A 975 -25.63 -38.93 -21.20
C GLY A 975 -24.65 -37.81 -21.54
N SER A 976 -24.84 -37.10 -22.65
CA SER A 976 -23.90 -36.08 -23.12
C SER A 976 -24.03 -34.72 -22.43
N TYR A 977 -23.05 -33.84 -22.61
CA TYR A 977 -23.05 -32.46 -22.14
C TYR A 977 -22.93 -31.47 -23.30
N SER A 978 -23.50 -30.28 -23.15
CA SER A 978 -23.47 -29.18 -24.14
C SER A 978 -23.52 -27.82 -23.45
N THR A 979 -23.29 -26.72 -24.17
CA THR A 979 -23.20 -25.37 -23.61
C THR A 979 -24.46 -24.94 -22.84
N PHE A 980 -25.66 -25.25 -23.36
CA PHE A 980 -26.95 -24.87 -22.76
C PHE A 980 -27.86 -26.06 -22.40
N GLY A 981 -27.44 -27.30 -22.66
CA GLY A 981 -28.18 -28.51 -22.30
C GLY A 981 -29.41 -28.79 -23.19
N PRO A 982 -30.26 -29.77 -22.81
CA PRO A 982 -31.40 -30.22 -23.61
C PRO A 982 -32.46 -29.15 -23.88
N ARG A 983 -32.56 -28.12 -23.02
CA ARG A 983 -33.63 -27.10 -23.08
C ARG A 983 -33.68 -26.28 -24.38
N TYR A 984 -32.60 -26.25 -25.14
CA TYR A 984 -32.46 -25.42 -26.35
C TYR A 984 -32.22 -26.25 -27.62
N GLY A 985 -32.51 -27.56 -27.60
CA GLY A 985 -32.37 -28.44 -28.76
C GLY A 985 -30.93 -28.66 -29.26
N GLN A 986 -29.92 -28.27 -28.47
CA GLN A 986 -28.52 -28.49 -28.82
C GLN A 986 -28.17 -29.98 -28.83
N VAL A 987 -27.33 -30.40 -29.78
CA VAL A 987 -26.72 -31.75 -29.76
C VAL A 987 -25.55 -31.76 -28.77
N GLY A 988 -25.40 -32.87 -28.03
CA GLY A 988 -24.24 -33.10 -27.16
C GLY A 988 -22.90 -32.88 -27.84
N ASN A 989 -21.96 -32.27 -27.13
CA ASN A 989 -20.63 -31.95 -27.63
C ASN A 989 -19.59 -33.00 -27.19
N THR A 990 -18.80 -33.54 -28.12
CA THR A 990 -17.83 -34.62 -27.81
C THR A 990 -16.65 -34.16 -26.96
N TRP A 991 -16.11 -32.97 -27.19
CA TRP A 991 -15.01 -32.44 -26.39
C TRP A 991 -15.46 -32.10 -24.96
N LEU A 992 -16.57 -31.38 -24.81
CA LEU A 992 -17.08 -30.98 -23.50
C LEU A 992 -17.54 -32.19 -22.68
N THR A 993 -18.18 -33.18 -23.31
CA THR A 993 -18.56 -34.43 -22.62
C THR A 993 -17.33 -35.15 -22.07
N ALA A 994 -16.23 -35.24 -22.84
CA ALA A 994 -14.97 -35.84 -22.37
C ALA A 994 -14.27 -35.00 -21.28
N PHE A 995 -14.32 -33.67 -21.36
CA PHE A 995 -13.74 -32.79 -20.34
C PHE A 995 -14.52 -32.85 -19.01
N VAL A 996 -15.85 -32.87 -19.06
CA VAL A 996 -16.72 -33.11 -17.90
C VAL A 996 -16.41 -34.49 -17.30
N LEU A 997 -16.31 -35.53 -18.13
CA LEU A 997 -16.02 -36.90 -17.69
C LEU A 997 -14.67 -37.03 -16.95
N LYS A 998 -13.59 -36.46 -17.52
CA LYS A 998 -12.26 -36.37 -16.90
C LYS A 998 -12.32 -35.65 -15.55
N SER A 999 -12.93 -34.47 -15.53
CA SER A 999 -13.03 -33.64 -14.33
C SER A 999 -13.86 -34.32 -13.24
N PHE A 1000 -14.97 -34.97 -13.59
CA PHE A 1000 -15.81 -35.70 -12.64
C PHE A 1000 -15.04 -36.87 -12.01
N ALA A 1001 -14.31 -37.66 -12.80
CA ALA A 1001 -13.50 -38.74 -12.25
C ALA A 1001 -12.40 -38.24 -11.30
N GLN A 1002 -11.77 -37.10 -11.61
CA GLN A 1002 -10.75 -36.46 -10.78
C GLN A 1002 -11.34 -35.78 -9.52
N ALA A 1003 -12.63 -35.45 -9.50
CA ALA A 1003 -13.32 -34.94 -8.32
C ALA A 1003 -13.80 -36.03 -7.34
N ARG A 1004 -13.91 -37.31 -7.77
CA ARG A 1004 -14.35 -38.45 -6.93
C ARG A 1004 -13.63 -38.61 -5.58
N PRO A 1005 -12.31 -38.32 -5.44
CA PRO A 1005 -11.62 -38.42 -4.14
C PRO A 1005 -12.02 -37.31 -3.14
N HIS A 1006 -12.70 -36.26 -3.61
CA HIS A 1006 -13.00 -35.05 -2.82
C HIS A 1006 -14.50 -34.82 -2.62
N ILE A 1007 -15.35 -35.22 -3.56
CA ILE A 1007 -16.81 -35.08 -3.49
C ILE A 1007 -17.55 -36.32 -4.01
N PHE A 1008 -18.76 -36.54 -3.51
CA PHE A 1008 -19.65 -37.60 -4.01
C PHE A 1008 -20.12 -37.29 -5.43
N ILE A 1009 -19.96 -38.25 -6.34
CA ILE A 1009 -20.38 -38.21 -7.74
C ILE A 1009 -21.05 -39.55 -8.08
N ASP A 1010 -22.17 -39.50 -8.80
CA ASP A 1010 -22.91 -40.70 -9.23
C ASP A 1010 -22.19 -41.37 -10.41
N GLU A 1011 -21.74 -42.61 -10.21
CA GLU A 1011 -21.05 -43.41 -11.22
C GLU A 1011 -21.89 -43.59 -12.50
N LYS A 1012 -23.22 -43.59 -12.39
CA LYS A 1012 -24.12 -43.64 -13.55
C LYS A 1012 -23.87 -42.45 -14.48
N HIS A 1013 -23.57 -41.27 -13.95
CA HIS A 1013 -23.33 -40.08 -14.78
C HIS A 1013 -22.02 -40.17 -15.57
N ILE A 1014 -21.05 -40.93 -15.07
CA ILE A 1014 -19.79 -41.27 -15.75
C ILE A 1014 -20.07 -42.35 -16.82
N GLN A 1015 -20.84 -43.38 -16.47
CA GLN A 1015 -21.20 -44.48 -17.38
C GLN A 1015 -22.06 -44.01 -18.57
N ASP A 1016 -23.10 -43.20 -18.34
CA ASP A 1016 -23.97 -42.66 -19.39
C ASP A 1016 -23.14 -41.91 -20.46
N ALA A 1017 -22.23 -41.03 -20.01
CA ALA A 1017 -21.36 -40.23 -20.87
C ALA A 1017 -20.29 -41.07 -21.61
N LEU A 1018 -19.75 -42.11 -20.95
CA LEU A 1018 -18.82 -43.07 -21.56
C LEU A 1018 -19.48 -43.87 -22.69
N VAL A 1019 -20.70 -44.37 -22.47
CA VAL A 1019 -21.50 -45.06 -23.48
C VAL A 1019 -21.80 -44.13 -24.65
N TRP A 1020 -22.15 -42.87 -24.38
CA TRP A 1020 -22.40 -41.89 -25.44
C TRP A 1020 -21.16 -41.57 -26.28
N LEU A 1021 -20.00 -41.36 -25.65
CA LEU A 1021 -18.73 -41.14 -26.36
C LEU A 1021 -18.38 -42.33 -27.26
N THR A 1022 -18.61 -43.56 -26.77
CA THR A 1022 -18.44 -44.80 -27.54
C THR A 1022 -19.26 -44.80 -28.84
N GLN A 1023 -20.51 -44.31 -28.79
CA GLN A 1023 -21.37 -44.16 -29.99
C GLN A 1023 -20.86 -43.10 -30.99
N LYS A 1024 -19.85 -42.29 -30.65
CA LYS A 1024 -19.23 -41.29 -31.55
C LYS A 1024 -17.86 -41.74 -32.09
N GLN A 1025 -17.40 -42.94 -31.75
CA GLN A 1025 -16.23 -43.56 -32.34
C GLN A 1025 -16.55 -44.07 -33.76
N LYS A 1026 -15.60 -43.92 -34.69
CA LYS A 1026 -15.66 -44.43 -36.06
C LYS A 1026 -15.07 -45.84 -36.15
N GLU A 1027 -15.32 -46.53 -37.27
CA GLU A 1027 -14.74 -47.85 -37.58
C GLU A 1027 -13.20 -47.84 -37.64
N ASN A 1028 -12.58 -46.71 -38.03
CA ASN A 1028 -11.12 -46.53 -37.98
C ASN A 1028 -10.59 -46.22 -36.56
N GLY A 1029 -11.43 -46.27 -35.53
CA GLY A 1029 -11.08 -46.04 -34.13
C GLY A 1029 -11.05 -44.58 -33.69
N CYS A 1030 -11.00 -43.62 -34.61
CA CYS A 1030 -10.98 -42.19 -34.27
C CYS A 1030 -12.36 -41.69 -33.79
N PHE A 1031 -12.40 -40.69 -32.93
CA PHE A 1031 -13.64 -40.05 -32.48
C PHE A 1031 -14.04 -38.91 -33.41
N ARG A 1032 -15.31 -38.89 -33.85
CA ARG A 1032 -15.84 -37.79 -34.66
C ARG A 1032 -16.13 -36.56 -33.80
N SER A 1033 -15.88 -35.37 -34.33
CA SER A 1033 -16.38 -34.13 -33.72
C SER A 1033 -17.91 -34.08 -33.81
N SER A 1034 -18.59 -33.63 -32.75
CA SER A 1034 -20.05 -33.49 -32.69
C SER A 1034 -20.42 -32.38 -31.71
N GLY A 1035 -21.55 -31.71 -31.97
CA GLY A 1035 -22.00 -30.52 -31.23
C GLY A 1035 -21.14 -29.27 -31.51
N THR A 1036 -21.61 -28.11 -31.08
CA THR A 1036 -20.88 -26.83 -31.15
C THR A 1036 -20.45 -26.36 -29.76
N LEU A 1037 -19.50 -25.44 -29.71
CA LEU A 1037 -19.08 -24.71 -28.50
C LEU A 1037 -18.96 -23.23 -28.86
N LEU A 1038 -19.31 -22.35 -27.93
CA LEU A 1038 -19.23 -20.90 -28.11
C LEU A 1038 -17.81 -20.40 -27.79
N ASN A 1039 -17.28 -20.75 -26.60
CA ASN A 1039 -15.95 -20.36 -26.18
C ASN A 1039 -14.89 -21.42 -26.55
N ASN A 1040 -14.38 -21.34 -27.77
CA ASN A 1040 -13.32 -22.24 -28.25
C ASN A 1040 -11.98 -22.11 -27.49
N ALA A 1041 -11.79 -21.11 -26.62
CA ALA A 1041 -10.56 -21.00 -25.81
C ALA A 1041 -10.37 -22.20 -24.87
N MET A 1042 -11.47 -22.79 -24.38
CA MET A 1042 -11.43 -23.98 -23.51
C MET A 1042 -10.82 -25.22 -24.20
N LYS A 1043 -10.94 -25.33 -25.52
CA LYS A 1043 -10.48 -26.50 -26.28
C LYS A 1043 -8.95 -26.57 -26.43
N GLY A 1044 -8.22 -25.51 -26.05
CA GLY A 1044 -6.80 -25.38 -26.35
C GLY A 1044 -6.54 -25.48 -27.85
N GLY A 1045 -5.76 -26.48 -28.27
CA GLY A 1045 -5.48 -26.76 -29.69
C GLY A 1045 -6.35 -27.84 -30.32
N VAL A 1046 -7.31 -28.40 -29.59
CA VAL A 1046 -8.10 -29.58 -30.05
C VAL A 1046 -9.12 -29.15 -31.10
N ASN A 1047 -8.84 -29.41 -32.39
CA ASN A 1047 -9.67 -28.96 -33.52
C ASN A 1047 -9.90 -30.03 -34.58
N ASP A 1048 -8.87 -30.84 -34.87
CA ASP A 1048 -8.90 -32.00 -35.76
C ASP A 1048 -9.32 -33.28 -35.01
N GLU A 1049 -9.60 -34.36 -35.75
CA GLU A 1049 -10.03 -35.63 -35.18
C GLU A 1049 -8.91 -36.38 -34.43
N ILE A 1050 -7.63 -36.11 -34.74
CA ILE A 1050 -6.49 -36.79 -34.09
C ILE A 1050 -6.26 -36.16 -32.71
N THR A 1051 -6.22 -34.82 -32.59
CA THR A 1051 -6.15 -34.15 -31.29
C THR A 1051 -7.39 -34.42 -30.43
N LEU A 1052 -8.59 -34.52 -31.03
CA LEU A 1052 -9.80 -34.89 -30.30
C LEU A 1052 -9.73 -36.33 -29.81
N THR A 1053 -9.27 -37.26 -30.65
CA THR A 1053 -9.07 -38.67 -30.27
C THR A 1053 -8.03 -38.80 -29.16
N ALA A 1054 -6.90 -38.10 -29.26
CA ALA A 1054 -5.87 -38.07 -28.23
C ALA A 1054 -6.41 -37.53 -26.89
N TYR A 1055 -7.13 -36.40 -26.91
CA TYR A 1055 -7.74 -35.81 -25.72
C TYR A 1055 -8.76 -36.75 -25.06
N ILE A 1056 -9.60 -37.44 -25.86
CA ILE A 1056 -10.56 -38.42 -25.34
C ILE A 1056 -9.83 -39.65 -24.76
N ILE A 1057 -8.78 -40.17 -25.41
CA ILE A 1057 -7.98 -41.28 -24.86
C ILE A 1057 -7.32 -40.90 -23.54
N ILE A 1058 -6.74 -39.70 -23.46
CA ILE A 1058 -6.16 -39.16 -22.22
C ILE A 1058 -7.22 -39.13 -21.11
N ALA A 1059 -8.40 -38.57 -21.39
CA ALA A 1059 -9.51 -38.56 -20.44
C ALA A 1059 -9.89 -39.98 -20.00
N LEU A 1060 -10.08 -40.93 -20.93
CA LEU A 1060 -10.47 -42.31 -20.63
C LEU A 1060 -9.42 -43.05 -19.77
N LEU A 1061 -8.13 -42.90 -20.07
CA LEU A 1061 -7.05 -43.51 -19.29
C LEU A 1061 -6.90 -42.90 -17.89
N GLU A 1062 -7.24 -41.62 -17.72
CA GLU A 1062 -7.33 -40.95 -16.41
C GLU A 1062 -8.60 -41.34 -15.60
N ILE A 1063 -9.53 -42.11 -16.18
CA ILE A 1063 -10.73 -42.66 -15.51
C ILE A 1063 -10.54 -44.18 -15.25
N PRO A 1064 -9.35 -44.60 -14.75
CA PRO A 1064 -8.84 -45.97 -14.68
C PRO A 1064 -9.34 -47.04 -15.67
N LEU A 1065 -9.70 -46.70 -16.92
CA LEU A 1065 -10.19 -47.67 -17.89
C LEU A 1065 -9.03 -48.52 -18.42
N PRO A 1066 -9.14 -49.87 -18.39
CA PRO A 1066 -8.03 -50.74 -18.81
C PRO A 1066 -7.77 -50.61 -20.31
N VAL A 1067 -6.50 -50.64 -20.71
CA VAL A 1067 -6.05 -50.52 -22.12
C VAL A 1067 -6.64 -51.62 -23.02
N THR A 1068 -7.05 -52.75 -22.44
CA THR A 1068 -7.75 -53.85 -23.12
C THR A 1068 -9.21 -53.53 -23.50
N HIS A 1069 -9.81 -52.46 -22.95
CA HIS A 1069 -11.17 -52.04 -23.28
C HIS A 1069 -11.28 -51.68 -24.77
N SER A 1070 -12.31 -52.19 -25.45
CA SER A 1070 -12.47 -52.11 -26.91
C SER A 1070 -12.32 -50.69 -27.45
N VAL A 1071 -12.96 -49.73 -26.79
CA VAL A 1071 -12.93 -48.30 -27.14
C VAL A 1071 -11.51 -47.74 -27.10
N VAL A 1072 -10.77 -48.03 -26.03
CA VAL A 1072 -9.40 -47.52 -25.82
C VAL A 1072 -8.44 -48.18 -26.81
N ARG A 1073 -8.53 -49.51 -26.99
CA ARG A 1073 -7.72 -50.25 -27.96
C ARG A 1073 -7.92 -49.75 -29.40
N ASN A 1074 -9.18 -49.55 -29.81
CA ASN A 1074 -9.50 -49.06 -31.14
C ASN A 1074 -9.04 -47.60 -31.33
N ALA A 1075 -9.19 -46.75 -30.31
CA ALA A 1075 -8.74 -45.36 -30.37
C ALA A 1075 -7.21 -45.24 -30.40
N LEU A 1076 -6.49 -46.10 -29.65
CA LEU A 1076 -5.03 -46.19 -29.73
C LEU A 1076 -4.55 -46.60 -31.12
N PHE A 1077 -5.27 -47.46 -31.85
CA PHE A 1077 -4.92 -47.77 -33.25
C PHE A 1077 -4.99 -46.54 -34.17
N CYS A 1078 -5.98 -45.66 -33.97
CA CYS A 1078 -6.05 -44.36 -34.65
C CYS A 1078 -4.85 -43.45 -34.31
N LEU A 1079 -4.37 -43.45 -33.05
CA LEU A 1079 -3.14 -42.71 -32.70
C LEU A 1079 -1.87 -43.39 -33.21
N GLU A 1080 -1.79 -44.72 -33.25
CA GLU A 1080 -0.59 -45.43 -33.69
C GLU A 1080 -0.34 -45.22 -35.17
N THR A 1081 -1.39 -45.22 -35.98
CA THR A 1081 -1.35 -44.85 -37.40
C THR A 1081 -1.01 -43.38 -37.60
N ALA A 1082 -1.70 -42.46 -36.91
CA ALA A 1082 -1.39 -41.03 -36.96
C ALA A 1082 0.05 -40.71 -36.54
N ALA A 1083 0.63 -41.43 -35.57
CA ALA A 1083 1.99 -41.22 -35.09
C ALA A 1083 3.09 -41.66 -36.07
N ASP A 1084 2.77 -42.46 -37.09
CA ASP A 1084 3.70 -42.81 -38.17
C ASP A 1084 3.67 -41.79 -39.34
N GLU A 1085 2.72 -40.84 -39.33
CA GLU A 1085 2.67 -39.74 -40.29
C GLU A 1085 3.72 -38.66 -39.99
N LYS A 1086 4.55 -38.34 -40.99
CA LYS A 1086 5.76 -37.51 -40.81
C LYS A 1086 5.49 -36.03 -40.50
N GLU A 1087 4.34 -35.48 -40.90
CA GLU A 1087 4.05 -34.04 -40.83
C GLU A 1087 3.08 -33.65 -39.70
N ASN A 1088 3.10 -34.37 -38.57
CA ASN A 1088 2.33 -34.00 -37.40
C ASN A 1088 2.77 -32.64 -36.80
N HIS A 1089 1.79 -31.78 -36.48
CA HIS A 1089 2.04 -30.57 -35.69
C HIS A 1089 2.57 -30.90 -34.29
N VAL A 1090 3.37 -29.98 -33.73
CA VAL A 1090 4.05 -30.17 -32.44
C VAL A 1090 3.08 -30.36 -31.27
N TYR A 1091 1.90 -29.73 -31.34
CA TYR A 1091 0.81 -29.92 -30.37
C TYR A 1091 0.22 -31.34 -30.44
N THR A 1092 -0.01 -31.89 -31.64
CA THR A 1092 -0.46 -33.28 -31.83
C THR A 1092 0.56 -34.26 -31.28
N LYS A 1093 1.85 -34.06 -31.58
CA LYS A 1093 2.97 -34.87 -31.06
C LYS A 1093 2.99 -34.89 -29.53
N ALA A 1094 2.81 -33.74 -28.87
CA ALA A 1094 2.77 -33.64 -27.42
C ALA A 1094 1.57 -34.38 -26.80
N LEU A 1095 0.36 -34.22 -27.36
CA LEU A 1095 -0.83 -34.97 -26.90
C LEU A 1095 -0.65 -36.48 -27.07
N MET A 1096 -0.14 -36.92 -28.23
CA MET A 1096 0.14 -38.34 -28.48
C MET A 1096 1.21 -38.89 -27.53
N ALA A 1097 2.28 -38.14 -27.26
CA ALA A 1097 3.31 -38.55 -26.30
C ALA A 1097 2.75 -38.77 -24.88
N TYR A 1098 1.83 -37.92 -24.41
CA TYR A 1098 1.15 -38.11 -23.12
C TYR A 1098 0.18 -39.30 -23.17
N ALA A 1099 -0.64 -39.44 -24.22
CA ALA A 1099 -1.55 -40.57 -24.40
C ALA A 1099 -0.81 -41.93 -24.43
N PHE A 1100 0.31 -42.03 -25.16
CA PHE A 1100 1.15 -43.24 -25.18
C PHE A 1100 1.91 -43.48 -23.87
N SER A 1101 2.20 -42.43 -23.09
CA SER A 1101 2.75 -42.58 -21.75
C SER A 1101 1.74 -43.23 -20.80
N LEU A 1102 0.49 -42.73 -20.79
CA LEU A 1102 -0.61 -43.31 -20.02
C LEU A 1102 -0.96 -44.75 -20.47
N ALA A 1103 -0.86 -45.02 -21.78
CA ALA A 1103 -1.12 -46.35 -22.34
C ALA A 1103 0.06 -47.36 -22.22
N GLY A 1104 1.19 -46.97 -21.61
CA GLY A 1104 2.36 -47.84 -21.43
C GLY A 1104 3.14 -48.18 -22.72
N LYS A 1105 2.93 -47.45 -23.82
CA LYS A 1105 3.53 -47.70 -25.14
C LYS A 1105 4.93 -47.07 -25.25
N GLU A 1106 5.88 -47.66 -24.51
CA GLU A 1106 7.30 -47.29 -24.40
C GLU A 1106 7.94 -46.78 -25.71
N ASP A 1107 7.82 -47.52 -26.81
CA ASP A 1107 8.58 -47.25 -28.04
C ASP A 1107 8.04 -46.04 -28.81
N LYS A 1108 6.72 -45.97 -29.02
CA LYS A 1108 6.04 -44.80 -29.62
C LYS A 1108 6.24 -43.55 -28.73
N ARG A 1109 6.22 -43.70 -27.40
CA ARG A 1109 6.56 -42.63 -26.44
C ARG A 1109 7.99 -42.12 -26.66
N LYS A 1110 9.00 -43.00 -26.67
CA LYS A 1110 10.41 -42.65 -26.90
C LYS A 1110 10.63 -41.97 -28.26
N ALA A 1111 10.01 -42.48 -29.33
CA ALA A 1111 10.10 -41.91 -30.67
C ALA A 1111 9.51 -40.49 -30.75
N LEU A 1112 8.33 -40.26 -30.16
CA LEU A 1112 7.68 -38.94 -30.14
C LEU A 1112 8.45 -37.94 -29.26
N LEU A 1113 8.91 -38.34 -28.07
CA LEU A 1113 9.71 -37.46 -27.20
C LEU A 1113 11.06 -37.09 -27.85
N GLY A 1114 11.76 -38.03 -28.47
CA GLY A 1114 13.00 -37.76 -29.22
C GLY A 1114 12.80 -36.99 -30.53
N SER A 1115 11.56 -36.82 -30.98
CA SER A 1115 11.17 -35.92 -32.07
C SER A 1115 10.88 -34.52 -31.52
N LEU A 1116 10.08 -34.44 -30.45
CA LEU A 1116 9.77 -33.19 -29.73
C LEU A 1116 11.04 -32.50 -29.20
N GLU A 1117 12.04 -33.23 -28.70
CA GLU A 1117 13.30 -32.61 -28.24
C GLU A 1117 14.09 -31.92 -29.38
N LYS A 1118 13.94 -32.37 -30.63
CA LYS A 1118 14.54 -31.73 -31.81
C LYS A 1118 13.77 -30.49 -32.26
N GLU A 1119 12.46 -30.45 -32.00
CA GLU A 1119 11.55 -29.33 -32.30
C GLU A 1119 11.47 -28.30 -31.14
N ALA A 1120 12.11 -28.59 -30.00
CA ALA A 1120 12.13 -27.75 -28.81
C ALA A 1120 13.06 -26.54 -28.96
N VAL A 1121 12.49 -25.33 -29.03
CA VAL A 1121 13.28 -24.09 -29.03
C VAL A 1121 13.69 -23.74 -27.61
N LYS A 1122 14.95 -24.05 -27.29
CA LYS A 1122 15.65 -23.73 -26.05
C LYS A 1122 16.08 -22.26 -26.11
N LYS A 1123 15.52 -21.38 -25.26
CA LYS A 1123 15.76 -19.93 -25.31
C LYS A 1123 16.01 -19.34 -23.93
N GLY A 1124 17.10 -18.56 -23.80
CA GLY A 1124 17.58 -18.00 -22.53
C GLY A 1124 18.60 -18.91 -21.82
N GLU A 1125 19.64 -18.31 -21.24
CA GLU A 1125 20.73 -19.05 -20.57
C GLU A 1125 20.51 -19.22 -19.05
N CYS A 1126 19.50 -18.55 -18.46
CA CYS A 1126 19.23 -18.65 -17.02
C CYS A 1126 17.74 -18.82 -16.67
N SER A 1127 17.48 -19.28 -15.44
CA SER A 1127 16.17 -19.48 -14.82
C SER A 1127 15.23 -20.46 -15.57
N ARG A 1128 14.45 -20.03 -16.57
CA ARG A 1128 13.51 -20.90 -17.30
C ARG A 1128 14.10 -21.42 -18.62
N ARG A 1129 14.29 -22.74 -18.72
CA ARG A 1129 14.39 -23.44 -20.02
C ARG A 1129 12.98 -23.69 -20.54
N ASP A 1130 12.30 -22.64 -20.99
CA ASP A 1130 10.97 -22.80 -21.59
C ASP A 1130 11.10 -23.54 -22.92
N ILE A 1131 10.67 -24.80 -22.94
CA ILE A 1131 10.55 -25.62 -24.16
C ILE A 1131 9.38 -25.06 -24.97
N SER A 1132 9.67 -24.01 -25.74
CA SER A 1132 8.72 -23.39 -26.64
C SER A 1132 8.73 -24.13 -27.99
N PHE A 1133 7.55 -24.50 -28.46
CA PHE A 1133 7.37 -25.10 -29.78
C PHE A 1133 6.90 -24.02 -30.76
N THR A 1134 7.73 -23.65 -31.74
CA THR A 1134 7.51 -22.47 -32.59
C THR A 1134 6.45 -22.66 -33.68
N GLY A 1135 5.19 -22.65 -33.27
CA GLY A 1135 4.09 -22.11 -34.08
C GLY A 1135 3.85 -20.63 -33.74
N LYS A 1136 3.14 -19.88 -34.61
CA LYS A 1136 2.96 -18.42 -34.47
C LYS A 1136 2.58 -17.97 -33.05
N ARG A 1137 3.29 -16.95 -32.57
CA ARG A 1137 3.50 -16.51 -31.16
C ARG A 1137 2.27 -16.00 -30.39
N SER A 1138 1.06 -16.30 -30.84
CA SER A 1138 -0.21 -16.03 -30.17
C SER A 1138 -1.04 -17.29 -29.87
N SER A 1139 -0.60 -18.47 -30.36
CA SER A 1139 -1.40 -19.69 -30.35
C SER A 1139 -1.00 -20.71 -29.26
N LEU A 1140 0.26 -21.13 -29.15
CA LEU A 1140 0.58 -22.38 -28.42
C LEU A 1140 0.57 -22.27 -26.88
N GLU A 1141 1.04 -21.17 -26.30
CA GLU A 1141 1.19 -21.04 -24.84
C GLU A 1141 -0.16 -21.18 -24.10
N LYS A 1142 -1.26 -20.65 -24.68
CA LYS A 1142 -2.62 -20.81 -24.14
C LYS A 1142 -3.23 -22.21 -24.36
N LYS A 1143 -2.55 -23.14 -25.03
CA LYS A 1143 -3.17 -24.39 -25.53
C LYS A 1143 -2.72 -25.67 -24.84
N MET A 1144 -1.52 -25.73 -24.27
CA MET A 1144 -1.01 -26.95 -23.63
C MET A 1144 -1.51 -27.14 -22.17
N ALA A 1145 -1.87 -26.06 -21.48
CA ALA A 1145 -2.23 -26.04 -20.06
C ALA A 1145 -3.47 -26.86 -19.64
N LEU A 1146 -4.26 -27.40 -20.59
CA LEU A 1146 -5.54 -28.09 -20.33
C LEU A 1146 -5.53 -29.59 -20.66
N ALA A 1147 -4.39 -30.15 -21.08
CA ALA A 1147 -4.32 -31.54 -21.56
C ALA A 1147 -3.39 -32.47 -20.76
N GLY A 1148 -2.36 -31.95 -20.11
CA GLY A 1148 -1.44 -32.74 -19.27
C GLY A 1148 -1.68 -32.48 -17.79
N GLY A 1149 -1.88 -33.54 -17.00
CA GLY A 1149 -1.74 -33.44 -15.55
C GLY A 1149 -0.28 -33.22 -15.18
N ALA A 1150 0.02 -32.15 -14.44
CA ALA A 1150 1.35 -31.76 -13.97
C ALA A 1150 2.42 -31.53 -15.07
N THR A 1151 2.39 -30.36 -15.74
CA THR A 1151 3.61 -29.56 -15.98
C THR A 1151 3.28 -28.11 -16.37
N ALA A 1152 4.03 -27.15 -15.80
CA ALA A 1152 4.15 -25.76 -16.25
C ALA A 1152 2.85 -24.99 -16.60
N VAL A 1153 2.17 -24.46 -15.57
CA VAL A 1153 1.31 -23.26 -15.70
C VAL A 1153 2.06 -22.10 -15.06
N GLY A 1154 2.22 -20.99 -15.79
CA GLY A 1154 3.14 -19.92 -15.39
C GLY A 1154 3.03 -18.61 -16.15
N THR A 1155 1.82 -18.27 -16.62
CA THR A 1155 1.45 -17.00 -17.25
C THR A 1155 0.11 -16.50 -16.70
N GLY A 1156 0.15 -15.83 -15.54
CA GLY A 1156 -0.94 -14.97 -15.10
C GLY A 1156 -1.12 -13.78 -16.05
N LEU A 1157 -2.25 -13.09 -15.98
CA LEU A 1157 -2.52 -11.95 -16.87
C LEU A 1157 -1.57 -10.79 -16.56
N CYS A 1158 -0.95 -10.25 -17.61
CA CYS A 1158 -0.59 -8.84 -17.68
C CYS A 1158 -1.51 -8.22 -18.74
N GLY A 1159 -2.34 -7.30 -18.28
CA GLY A 1159 -3.34 -6.52 -19.02
C GLY A 1159 -3.88 -5.47 -18.08
#